data_AF-A0A3M1D0Y5-F1
#
_entry.id   AF-A0A3M1D0Y5-F1
#
_cell.length_a   1.000
_cell.length_b   1.000
_cell.length_c   1.000
_cell.angle_alpha   90.00
_cell.angle_beta   90.00
_cell.angle_gamma   90.00
#
_symmetry.space_group_name_H-M   'P 1'
#
loop_
_entity.id
_entity.type
_entity.pdbx_description
1 polymer ?
#
loop_
_entity_poly.entity_id
_entity_poly.type
_entity_poly.pdbx_seq_one_letter_code
_entity_poly.pdbx_strand_id
1 'polypeptide(L)'
;MPDTASIPHTTPADSESAELLARFHEELRLRNVSAFLWSTTIFDLAYLGWALFDRLLAPDHWPAFLGIRLAVVAFGTVLALLIARSRNQRYTWEAFWTWLFACGAGIAAMLPWTGDHLLQYLVGFSLILYGAGLLPFWRPRWAITNVVAILATAPLAWMLRPGGASAEDLLTGVFFLLTGAGASVVMATFKYRLARRDFFTREQLARTSKELQHALDRLQAHDQLKSRFFANISHELRTPLTLILGPVQAMLDRDPQTWASNDLRIVVENAERLLRLIDDLLELSKLDAGGLRLRLSTFDLGQLVASTVARFGPAAATGGLTLQSRIEEDLPDVLGDPHRIEMVVTNLVGNAIKYTPPGGSVSVGVHRLDDRLRVTVTDTGPGIPADELSMVFNRFFQAGRGRRGAGGVGIGLALARELVDLHSGTISVDSVEGEGSTFSFELLLGRDHIRPEVIDRRRDIAERRVEHRAGRNYGRRATDLPPPVPASPLHPVDSGEIAFPTSPPVRLEQGRRARILVVEDQPDMQAFLADLLGAEFEVTTCGDGDEAWRLLPALKPDLVLTDDQMPGRSGTSLCQAIKSDAALSTTPVVLLTARAGTEGTLRAYAAGADDFVAKPFHPRILLARVRAQLHLRALSAELARKERLATVGTLAAGILHEIRNPVNALMSATRTLGSPNLPHASRARLLDVLADATQRIHRITATLDAHVRPADDGGPAVCDLAACIASTLQLLDHRLGEVEVRVLGEGPLQARIQPGPINQVFVNLIDNALRAGATHIDIALHDVGDTVKVEVTDDGSGIPEAVLNRIFEPFFTTAAPGKGSGLGLYLSKTIIEQAGGTIAAERLQPHGTCFRIVLPAPAAAQGT
;
A
#
# COMPACT_ATOMS: atom_id res chain seq x y z
N MET A 1 47.47 29.56 20.01
CA MET A 1 47.23 28.52 21.03
C MET A 1 46.43 29.16 22.15
N PRO A 2 45.30 28.57 22.61
CA PRO A 2 45.15 27.14 22.88
C PRO A 2 44.00 26.41 22.16
N ASP A 3 44.26 25.12 21.96
CA ASP A 3 43.43 23.92 21.82
C ASP A 3 41.92 24.02 21.57
N THR A 4 41.54 23.70 20.33
CA THR A 4 40.21 23.22 19.94
C THR A 4 40.04 21.77 20.36
N ALA A 5 39.20 21.52 21.37
CA ALA A 5 38.74 20.20 21.77
C ALA A 5 37.95 19.54 20.64
N SER A 6 38.44 18.40 20.16
CA SER A 6 37.76 17.49 19.26
C SER A 6 36.56 16.84 19.97
N ILE A 7 35.35 17.21 19.57
CA ILE A 7 34.12 16.49 19.92
C ILE A 7 34.10 15.20 19.08
N PRO A 8 34.01 14.00 19.67
CA PRO A 8 33.91 12.77 18.89
C PRO A 8 32.54 12.68 18.23
N HIS A 9 32.52 12.66 16.89
CA HIS A 9 31.34 12.35 16.09
C HIS A 9 30.93 10.89 16.31
N THR A 10 30.06 10.62 17.28
CA THR A 10 29.33 9.35 17.35
C THR A 10 28.24 9.37 16.28
N THR A 11 28.22 8.38 15.38
CA THR A 11 27.19 8.28 14.35
C THR A 11 25.81 7.98 14.99
N PRO A 12 24.69 8.39 14.39
CA PRO A 12 23.35 8.16 14.96
C PRO A 12 23.06 6.67 15.24
N ALA A 13 23.60 5.77 14.43
CA ALA A 13 23.48 4.31 14.61
C ALA A 13 24.18 3.79 15.87
N ASP A 14 25.30 4.41 16.28
CA ASP A 14 26.03 4.06 17.49
C ASP A 14 25.30 4.55 18.76
N SER A 15 24.62 5.69 18.67
CA SER A 15 23.80 6.19 19.79
C SER A 15 22.57 5.32 20.06
N GLU A 16 21.88 4.87 19.00
CA GLU A 16 20.67 4.07 19.14
C GLU A 16 20.96 2.65 19.68
N SER A 17 22.08 2.07 19.23
CA SER A 17 22.54 0.76 19.72
C SER A 17 23.02 0.83 21.18
N ALA A 18 23.65 1.93 21.59
CA ALA A 18 24.02 2.17 22.99
C ALA A 18 22.80 2.32 23.91
N GLU A 19 21.75 3.04 23.46
CA GLU A 19 20.51 3.22 24.23
C GLU A 19 19.75 1.89 24.40
N LEU A 20 19.64 1.09 23.33
CA LEU A 20 19.03 -0.24 23.39
C LEU A 20 19.77 -1.19 24.35
N LEU A 21 21.11 -1.15 24.34
CA LEU A 21 21.92 -1.92 25.29
C LEU A 21 21.71 -1.46 26.73
N ALA A 22 21.55 -0.16 26.98
CA ALA A 22 21.25 0.37 28.30
C ALA A 22 19.88 -0.11 28.81
N ARG A 23 18.85 -0.08 27.97
CA ARG A 23 17.50 -0.60 28.30
C ARG A 23 17.52 -2.09 28.59
N PHE A 24 18.22 -2.88 27.77
CA PHE A 24 18.41 -4.32 28.01
C PHE A 24 19.05 -4.59 29.37
N HIS A 25 20.10 -3.83 29.72
CA HIS A 25 20.78 -3.99 30.99
C HIS A 25 19.93 -3.60 32.20
N GLU A 26 19.06 -2.62 32.07
CA GLU A 26 18.11 -2.26 33.13
C GLU A 26 17.02 -3.32 33.29
N GLU A 27 16.51 -3.91 32.20
CA GLU A 27 15.57 -5.04 32.28
C GLU A 27 16.21 -6.26 32.97
N LEU A 28 17.47 -6.59 32.64
CA LEU A 28 18.21 -7.65 33.33
C LEU A 28 18.34 -7.37 34.83
N ARG A 29 18.57 -6.12 35.21
CA ARG A 29 18.66 -5.71 36.62
C ARG A 29 17.35 -5.97 37.36
N LEU A 30 16.23 -5.54 36.79
CA LEU A 30 14.90 -5.70 37.37
C LEU A 30 14.53 -7.19 37.49
N ARG A 31 14.83 -7.99 36.46
CA ARG A 31 14.67 -9.46 36.51
C ARG A 31 15.52 -10.12 37.60
N ASN A 32 16.70 -9.57 37.87
CA ASN A 32 17.56 -10.09 38.93
C ASN A 32 17.06 -9.76 40.34
N VAL A 33 16.18 -8.77 40.53
CA VAL A 33 15.63 -8.45 41.86
C VAL A 33 14.81 -9.64 42.38
N SER A 34 13.89 -10.16 41.57
CA SER A 34 13.09 -11.32 41.95
C SER A 34 13.96 -12.57 42.09
N ALA A 35 14.92 -12.76 41.20
CA ALA A 35 15.87 -13.86 41.30
C ALA A 35 16.67 -13.80 42.61
N PHE A 36 17.13 -12.61 43.04
CA PHE A 36 17.83 -12.41 44.30
C PHE A 36 16.94 -12.76 45.50
N LEU A 37 15.73 -12.21 45.56
CA LEU A 37 14.79 -12.46 46.68
C LEU A 37 14.41 -13.94 46.81
N TRP A 38 14.17 -14.62 45.68
CA TRP A 38 13.92 -16.07 45.68
C TRP A 38 15.16 -16.87 46.05
N SER A 39 16.33 -16.46 45.56
CA SER A 39 17.60 -17.12 45.89
C SER A 39 17.88 -17.02 47.38
N THR A 40 17.82 -15.83 47.98
CA THR A 40 18.03 -15.66 49.43
C THR A 40 17.03 -16.49 50.23
N THR A 41 15.75 -16.50 49.84
CA THR A 41 14.72 -17.27 50.58
C THR A 41 14.97 -18.77 50.54
N ILE A 42 15.25 -19.34 49.36
CA ILE A 42 15.46 -20.79 49.20
C ILE A 42 16.82 -21.21 49.77
N PHE A 43 17.87 -20.44 49.50
CA PHE A 43 19.22 -20.77 49.94
C PHE A 43 19.42 -20.56 51.42
N ASP A 44 18.86 -19.53 52.04
CA ASP A 44 19.02 -19.32 53.48
C ASP A 44 18.35 -20.48 54.25
N LEU A 45 17.21 -20.99 53.75
CA LEU A 45 16.57 -22.20 54.28
C LEU A 45 17.44 -23.44 54.10
N ALA A 46 18.01 -23.66 52.90
CA ALA A 46 18.91 -24.78 52.65
C ALA A 46 20.19 -24.68 53.52
N TYR A 47 20.77 -23.49 53.61
CA TYR A 47 21.97 -23.18 54.38
C TYR A 47 21.77 -23.42 55.88
N LEU A 48 20.59 -23.08 56.40
CA LEU A 48 20.21 -23.39 57.78
C LEU A 48 19.92 -24.89 57.96
N GLY A 49 19.31 -25.55 56.98
CA GLY A 49 19.06 -27.00 56.99
C GLY A 49 20.34 -27.83 57.11
N TRP A 50 21.47 -27.33 56.63
CA TRP A 50 22.78 -27.96 56.83
C TRP A 50 23.23 -28.03 58.30
N ALA A 51 22.61 -27.27 59.22
CA ALA A 51 22.85 -27.44 60.65
C ALA A 51 22.47 -28.85 61.16
N LEU A 52 21.56 -29.57 60.48
CA LEU A 52 21.29 -30.97 60.79
C LEU A 52 22.49 -31.87 60.50
N PHE A 53 23.21 -31.60 59.41
CA PHE A 53 24.44 -32.31 59.06
C PHE A 53 25.59 -31.91 59.97
N ASP A 54 25.68 -30.64 60.37
CA ASP A 54 26.66 -30.20 61.36
C ASP A 54 26.54 -30.98 62.68
N ARG A 55 25.31 -31.35 63.07
CA ARG A 55 25.05 -32.14 64.29
C ARG A 55 25.63 -33.55 64.19
N LEU A 56 25.66 -34.11 62.98
CA LEU A 56 26.18 -35.44 62.70
C LEU A 56 27.70 -35.44 62.53
N LEU A 57 28.24 -34.41 61.89
CA LEU A 57 29.66 -34.32 61.50
C LEU A 57 30.55 -33.67 62.57
N ALA A 58 30.01 -32.75 63.38
CA ALA A 58 30.75 -32.02 64.41
C ALA A 58 29.88 -31.76 65.67
N PRO A 59 29.44 -32.81 66.39
CA PRO A 59 28.50 -32.69 67.51
C PRO A 59 29.00 -31.76 68.63
N ASP A 60 30.29 -31.77 68.91
CA ASP A 60 30.92 -30.98 69.99
C ASP A 60 30.94 -29.47 69.71
N HIS A 61 30.86 -29.08 68.43
CA HIS A 61 30.90 -27.68 68.00
C HIS A 61 29.57 -27.20 67.39
N TRP A 62 28.54 -28.06 67.40
CA TRP A 62 27.25 -27.78 66.80
C TRP A 62 26.59 -26.45 67.23
N PRO A 63 26.59 -26.05 68.52
CA PRO A 63 25.99 -24.77 68.93
C PRO A 63 26.69 -23.56 68.32
N ALA A 64 28.02 -23.62 68.17
CA ALA A 64 28.80 -22.55 67.55
C ALA A 64 28.51 -22.46 66.04
N PHE A 65 28.40 -23.60 65.35
CA PHE A 65 28.11 -23.64 63.92
C PHE A 65 26.69 -23.13 63.63
N LEU A 66 25.71 -23.54 64.44
CA LEU A 66 24.33 -23.04 64.34
C LEU A 66 24.28 -21.52 64.55
N GLY A 67 25.02 -20.99 65.53
CA GLY A 67 25.12 -19.55 65.77
C GLY A 67 25.67 -18.77 64.56
N ILE A 68 26.74 -19.27 63.95
CA ILE A 68 27.33 -18.67 62.73
C ILE A 68 26.31 -18.73 61.57
N ARG A 69 25.60 -19.84 61.39
CA ARG A 69 24.60 -19.97 60.33
C ARG A 69 23.44 -19.00 60.50
N LEU A 70 22.91 -18.87 61.71
CA LEU A 70 21.83 -17.93 62.03
C LEU A 70 22.26 -16.48 61.79
N ALA A 71 23.50 -16.13 62.12
CA ALA A 71 24.03 -14.78 61.85
C ALA A 71 24.11 -14.47 60.35
N VAL A 72 24.57 -15.43 59.53
CA VAL A 72 24.64 -15.30 58.06
C VAL A 72 23.24 -15.18 57.45
N VAL A 73 22.28 -16.02 57.87
CA VAL A 73 20.90 -15.98 57.39
C VAL A 73 20.21 -14.68 57.79
N ALA A 74 20.41 -14.20 59.02
CA ALA A 74 19.89 -12.91 59.46
C ALA A 74 20.45 -11.76 58.60
N PHE A 75 21.74 -11.78 58.30
CA PHE A 75 22.37 -10.81 57.40
C PHE A 75 21.79 -10.87 55.98
N GLY A 76 21.65 -12.06 55.40
CA GLY A 76 21.04 -12.27 54.09
C GLY A 76 19.59 -11.78 54.01
N THR A 77 18.81 -12.05 55.06
CA THR A 77 17.42 -11.59 55.17
C THR A 77 17.32 -10.06 55.23
N VAL A 78 18.17 -9.41 56.04
CA VAL A 78 18.22 -7.93 56.10
C VAL A 78 18.60 -7.34 54.73
N LEU A 79 19.57 -7.95 54.05
CA LEU A 79 20.01 -7.51 52.73
C LEU A 79 18.90 -7.69 51.67
N ALA A 80 18.15 -8.79 51.73
CA ALA A 80 16.98 -9.03 50.88
C ALA A 80 15.89 -7.97 51.10
N LEU A 81 15.56 -7.65 52.36
CA LEU A 81 14.60 -6.59 52.70
C LEU A 81 15.05 -5.21 52.22
N LEU A 82 16.36 -4.93 52.24
CA LEU A 82 16.91 -3.69 51.70
C LEU A 82 16.76 -3.59 50.19
N ILE A 83 17.01 -4.69 49.45
CA ILE A 83 16.89 -4.73 47.97
C ILE A 83 15.44 -4.78 47.50
N ALA A 84 14.52 -5.31 48.31
CA ALA A 84 13.09 -5.29 47.99
C ALA A 84 12.54 -3.85 47.82
N ARG A 85 13.18 -2.84 48.43
CA ARG A 85 12.81 -1.43 48.24
C ARG A 85 13.28 -0.89 46.87
N SER A 86 12.36 -0.28 46.12
CA SER A 86 12.60 0.27 44.77
C SER A 86 13.86 1.15 44.65
N ARG A 87 14.14 2.02 45.64
CA ARG A 87 15.33 2.88 45.67
C ARG A 87 16.66 2.12 45.66
N ASN A 88 16.66 0.89 46.20
CA ASN A 88 17.85 0.09 46.41
C ASN A 88 18.02 -1.05 45.39
N GLN A 89 17.00 -1.33 44.58
CA GLN A 89 17.08 -2.33 43.49
C GLN A 89 18.23 -2.04 42.52
N ARG A 90 18.71 -0.80 42.49
CA ARG A 90 19.92 -0.47 41.74
C ARG A 90 21.15 -1.28 42.20
N TYR A 91 21.27 -1.62 43.47
CA TYR A 91 22.41 -2.36 44.02
C TYR A 91 22.24 -3.89 44.00
N THR A 92 21.36 -4.43 43.15
CA THR A 92 21.02 -5.86 43.16
C THR A 92 22.22 -6.76 42.85
N TRP A 93 23.13 -6.36 41.96
CA TRP A 93 24.32 -7.16 41.66
C TRP A 93 25.30 -7.17 42.84
N GLU A 94 25.51 -6.01 43.45
CA GLU A 94 26.38 -5.82 44.61
C GLU A 94 25.84 -6.57 45.84
N ALA A 95 24.52 -6.58 46.02
CA ALA A 95 23.88 -7.35 47.07
C ALA A 95 24.01 -8.85 46.86
N PHE A 96 23.89 -9.34 45.63
CA PHE A 96 24.12 -10.76 45.31
C PHE A 96 25.55 -11.18 45.70
N TRP A 97 26.54 -10.34 45.38
CA TRP A 97 27.94 -10.55 45.78
C TRP A 97 28.12 -10.55 47.29
N THR A 98 27.56 -9.56 47.96
CA THR A 98 27.70 -9.38 49.41
C THR A 98 27.07 -10.55 50.17
N TRP A 99 25.92 -11.02 49.72
CA TRP A 99 25.25 -12.19 50.28
C TRP A 99 26.08 -13.47 50.07
N LEU A 100 26.56 -13.72 48.85
CA LEU A 100 27.36 -14.90 48.53
C LEU A 100 28.67 -14.94 49.35
N PHE A 101 29.31 -13.77 49.51
CA PHE A 101 30.52 -13.63 50.32
C PHE A 101 30.24 -13.90 51.80
N ALA A 102 29.13 -13.40 52.35
CA ALA A 102 28.74 -13.67 53.74
C ALA A 102 28.51 -15.16 54.00
N CYS A 103 27.83 -15.87 53.08
CA CYS A 103 27.65 -17.31 53.13
C CYS A 103 28.99 -18.07 53.14
N GLY A 104 29.93 -17.63 52.30
CA GLY A 104 31.26 -18.22 52.25
C GLY A 104 32.15 -17.92 53.44
N ALA A 105 32.11 -16.70 53.97
CA ALA A 105 32.82 -16.34 55.20
C ALA A 105 32.30 -17.15 56.40
N GLY A 106 30.98 -17.36 56.49
CA GLY A 106 30.38 -18.20 57.54
C GLY A 106 30.87 -19.63 57.50
N ILE A 107 30.95 -20.24 56.31
CA ILE A 107 31.50 -21.60 56.16
C ILE A 107 33.00 -21.62 56.45
N ALA A 108 33.77 -20.66 55.92
CA ALA A 108 35.21 -20.54 56.16
C ALA A 108 35.56 -20.45 57.65
N ALA A 109 34.71 -19.79 58.46
CA ALA A 109 34.89 -19.71 59.91
C ALA A 109 34.72 -21.07 60.62
N MET A 110 33.98 -22.03 60.04
CA MET A 110 33.75 -23.36 60.63
C MET A 110 34.89 -24.35 60.32
N LEU A 111 35.58 -24.17 59.19
CA LEU A 111 36.61 -25.08 58.68
C LEU A 111 37.70 -25.49 59.70
N PRO A 112 38.22 -24.61 60.58
CA PRO A 112 39.24 -25.00 61.56
C PRO A 112 38.77 -26.08 62.55
N TRP A 113 37.46 -26.22 62.74
CA TRP A 113 36.86 -27.12 63.73
C TRP A 113 36.21 -28.37 63.11
N THR A 114 36.30 -28.56 61.79
CA THR A 114 35.67 -29.71 61.10
C THR A 114 36.48 -31.01 61.14
N GLY A 115 37.74 -30.96 61.61
CA GLY A 115 38.60 -32.16 61.72
C GLY A 115 38.72 -32.94 60.40
N ASP A 116 38.45 -34.25 60.45
CA ASP A 116 38.55 -35.17 59.30
C ASP A 116 37.43 -34.99 58.25
N HIS A 117 36.38 -34.22 58.56
CA HIS A 117 35.25 -33.98 57.66
C HIS A 117 35.43 -32.76 56.74
N LEU A 118 36.63 -32.15 56.72
CA LEU A 118 36.97 -30.97 55.92
C LEU A 118 36.57 -31.10 54.44
N LEU A 119 36.84 -32.26 53.83
CA LEU A 119 36.55 -32.49 52.41
C LEU A 119 35.04 -32.48 52.13
N GLN A 120 34.22 -33.04 53.02
CA GLN A 120 32.76 -33.04 52.90
C GLN A 120 32.19 -31.62 53.03
N TYR A 121 32.77 -30.79 53.91
CA TYR A 121 32.42 -29.37 54.04
C TYR A 121 32.85 -28.55 52.82
N LEU A 122 34.04 -28.81 52.25
CA LEU A 122 34.55 -28.11 51.07
C LEU A 122 33.71 -28.41 49.81
N VAL A 123 33.27 -29.66 49.64
CA VAL A 123 32.39 -30.08 48.54
C VAL A 123 31.01 -29.44 48.67
N GLY A 124 30.41 -29.47 49.86
CA GLY A 124 29.13 -28.81 50.15
C GLY A 124 29.19 -27.30 49.90
N PHE A 125 30.26 -26.67 50.36
CA PHE A 125 30.52 -25.25 50.14
C PHE A 125 30.60 -24.88 48.65
N SER A 126 31.34 -25.68 47.89
CA SER A 126 31.51 -25.48 46.45
C SER A 126 30.18 -25.63 45.71
N LEU A 127 29.36 -26.64 46.07
CA LEU A 127 28.05 -26.85 45.46
C LEU A 127 27.08 -25.67 45.70
N ILE A 128 27.10 -25.09 46.90
CA ILE A 128 26.28 -23.93 47.26
C ILE A 128 26.73 -22.70 46.46
N LEU A 129 28.04 -22.44 46.36
CA LEU A 129 28.59 -21.35 45.56
C LEU A 129 28.24 -21.52 44.06
N TYR A 130 28.27 -22.74 43.54
CA TYR A 130 27.87 -23.03 42.16
C TYR A 130 26.39 -22.79 41.92
N GLY A 131 25.51 -23.33 42.77
CA GLY A 131 24.06 -23.15 42.64
C GLY A 131 23.65 -21.68 42.71
N ALA A 132 24.17 -20.94 43.70
CA ALA A 132 23.86 -19.53 43.88
C ALA A 132 24.42 -18.66 42.74
N GLY A 133 25.64 -18.96 42.28
CA GLY A 133 26.28 -18.26 41.17
C GLY A 133 25.59 -18.46 39.81
N LEU A 134 24.70 -19.45 39.65
CA LEU A 134 24.00 -19.72 38.39
C LEU A 134 22.63 -19.04 38.27
N LEU A 135 22.06 -18.57 39.38
CA LEU A 135 20.70 -18.03 39.45
C LEU A 135 20.54 -16.66 38.77
N PRO A 136 21.42 -15.65 39.01
CA PRO A 136 21.22 -14.34 38.43
C PRO A 136 21.72 -14.28 36.98
N PHE A 137 21.18 -13.33 36.22
CA PHE A 137 21.67 -12.97 34.90
C PHE A 137 22.88 -12.05 35.05
N TRP A 138 24.07 -12.64 35.01
CA TRP A 138 25.32 -11.89 35.08
C TRP A 138 25.61 -11.19 33.76
N ARG A 139 26.18 -9.98 33.84
CA ARG A 139 26.97 -9.50 32.71
C ARG A 139 28.26 -10.34 32.62
N PRO A 140 28.81 -10.59 31.42
CA PRO A 140 30.02 -11.40 31.27
C PRO A 140 31.19 -10.97 32.17
N ARG A 141 31.38 -9.66 32.40
CA ARG A 141 32.40 -9.12 33.31
C ARG A 141 32.27 -9.55 34.78
N TRP A 142 31.04 -9.81 35.24
CA TRP A 142 30.76 -10.23 36.62
C TRP A 142 30.75 -11.76 36.78
N ALA A 143 30.66 -12.52 35.68
CA ALA A 143 30.88 -13.97 35.76
C ALA A 143 32.34 -14.29 36.14
N ILE A 144 33.29 -13.45 35.70
CA ILE A 144 34.72 -13.56 36.03
C ILE A 144 34.95 -13.36 37.53
N THR A 145 34.26 -12.42 38.18
CA THR A 145 34.41 -12.22 39.64
C THR A 145 33.91 -13.41 40.44
N ASN A 146 32.97 -14.21 39.90
CA ASN A 146 32.55 -15.48 40.50
C ASN A 146 33.62 -16.55 40.44
N VAL A 147 34.31 -16.66 39.30
CA VAL A 147 35.48 -17.53 39.19
C VAL A 147 36.56 -17.12 40.19
N VAL A 148 36.85 -15.81 40.31
CA VAL A 148 37.85 -15.31 41.26
C VAL A 148 37.46 -15.60 42.71
N ALA A 149 36.20 -15.37 43.08
CA ALA A 149 35.70 -15.66 44.42
C ALA A 149 35.80 -17.16 44.75
N ILE A 150 35.42 -18.03 43.82
CA ILE A 150 35.51 -19.49 43.97
C ILE A 150 36.97 -19.93 44.11
N LEU A 151 37.88 -19.41 43.27
CA LEU A 151 39.31 -19.74 43.34
C LEU A 151 39.99 -19.23 44.61
N ALA A 152 39.53 -18.11 45.18
CA ALA A 152 40.07 -17.55 46.42
C ALA A 152 39.75 -18.39 47.68
N THR A 153 38.79 -19.32 47.60
CA THR A 153 38.36 -20.12 48.76
C THR A 153 39.32 -21.25 49.12
N ALA A 154 39.94 -21.92 48.14
CA ALA A 154 40.88 -23.01 48.38
C ALA A 154 42.16 -22.59 49.14
N PRO A 155 42.85 -21.49 48.77
CA PRO A 155 44.03 -21.02 49.50
C PRO A 155 43.71 -20.57 50.93
N LEU A 156 42.53 -19.96 51.13
CA LEU A 156 42.09 -19.50 52.45
C LEU A 156 41.79 -20.67 53.39
N ALA A 157 41.11 -21.71 52.89
CA ALA A 157 40.88 -22.95 53.60
C ALA A 157 42.19 -23.65 54.01
N TRP A 158 43.20 -23.58 53.14
CA TRP A 158 44.53 -24.14 53.40
C TRP A 158 45.32 -23.37 54.47
N MET A 159 45.30 -22.03 54.41
CA MET A 159 45.98 -21.16 55.39
C MET A 159 45.42 -21.27 56.82
N LEU A 160 44.12 -21.59 56.95
CA LEU A 160 43.43 -21.65 58.24
C LEU A 160 43.49 -23.03 58.90
N ARG A 161 44.10 -24.05 58.26
CA ARG A 161 44.19 -25.42 58.81
C ARG A 161 45.39 -25.57 59.75
N PRO A 162 45.19 -25.89 61.04
CA PRO A 162 46.29 -26.27 61.92
C PRO A 162 46.85 -27.65 61.47
N GLY A 163 48.10 -27.70 61.01
CA GLY A 163 48.81 -28.96 60.69
C GLY A 163 49.13 -29.23 59.20
N GLY A 164 48.70 -28.38 58.27
CA GLY A 164 48.93 -28.54 56.82
C GLY A 164 48.04 -29.60 56.16
N ALA A 165 47.81 -29.48 54.85
CA ALA A 165 47.02 -30.43 54.06
C ALA A 165 47.91 -31.32 53.18
N SER A 166 47.46 -32.54 52.86
CA SER A 166 48.14 -33.42 51.91
C SER A 166 48.08 -32.83 50.49
N ALA A 167 49.06 -33.17 49.64
CA ALA A 167 49.08 -32.72 48.24
C ALA A 167 47.88 -33.25 47.44
N GLU A 168 47.35 -34.41 47.81
CA GLU A 168 46.21 -35.07 47.17
C GLU A 168 44.87 -34.36 47.46
N ASP A 169 44.68 -33.92 48.71
CA ASP A 169 43.51 -33.11 49.11
C ASP A 169 43.48 -31.77 48.37
N LEU A 170 44.65 -31.16 48.20
CA LEU A 170 44.80 -29.87 47.52
C LEU A 170 44.51 -30.00 46.02
N LEU A 171 45.02 -31.04 45.38
CA LEU A 171 44.82 -31.29 43.95
C LEU A 171 43.34 -31.59 43.63
N THR A 172 42.68 -32.37 44.49
CA THR A 172 41.24 -32.69 44.37
C THR A 172 40.38 -31.44 44.56
N GLY A 173 40.67 -30.61 45.56
CA GLY A 173 39.97 -29.34 45.78
C GLY A 173 40.10 -28.37 44.61
N VAL A 174 41.32 -28.22 44.07
CA VAL A 174 41.58 -27.37 42.89
C VAL A 174 40.84 -27.88 41.66
N PHE A 175 40.78 -29.20 41.44
CA PHE A 175 40.06 -29.79 40.31
C PHE A 175 38.55 -29.46 40.34
N PHE A 176 37.89 -29.65 41.48
CA PHE A 176 36.46 -29.33 41.64
C PHE A 176 36.18 -27.83 41.52
N LEU A 177 37.10 -26.97 41.96
CA LEU A 177 36.98 -25.52 41.82
C LEU A 177 37.10 -25.07 40.35
N LEU A 178 38.06 -25.62 39.61
CA LEU A 178 38.26 -25.26 38.20
C LEU A 178 37.11 -25.74 37.30
N THR A 179 36.65 -26.99 37.50
CA THR A 179 35.56 -27.56 36.68
C THR A 179 34.25 -26.82 36.88
N GLY A 180 33.85 -26.57 38.13
CA GLY A 180 32.60 -25.85 38.36
C GLY A 180 32.70 -24.34 38.04
N ALA A 181 33.87 -23.71 38.18
CA ALA A 181 34.09 -22.35 37.70
C ALA A 181 33.89 -22.25 36.17
N GLY A 182 34.43 -23.22 35.41
CA GLY A 182 34.21 -23.33 33.97
C GLY A 182 32.73 -23.49 33.61
N ALA A 183 32.02 -24.42 34.27
CA ALA A 183 30.60 -24.64 34.07
C ALA A 183 29.75 -23.39 34.39
N SER A 184 30.09 -22.68 35.46
CA SER A 184 29.41 -21.45 35.87
C SER A 184 29.54 -20.33 34.84
N VAL A 185 30.75 -20.12 34.29
CA VAL A 185 30.99 -19.11 33.25
C VAL A 185 30.23 -19.44 31.95
N VAL A 186 30.27 -20.70 31.52
CA VAL A 186 29.56 -21.14 30.31
C VAL A 186 28.06 -20.89 30.46
N MET A 187 27.47 -21.30 31.59
CA MET A 187 26.05 -21.14 31.84
C MET A 187 25.64 -19.67 31.99
N ALA A 188 26.43 -18.85 32.70
CA ALA A 188 26.19 -17.41 32.84
C ALA A 188 26.23 -16.71 31.47
N THR A 189 27.21 -17.06 30.64
CA THR A 189 27.35 -16.52 29.28
C THR A 189 26.18 -16.95 28.38
N PHE A 190 25.77 -18.22 28.47
CA PHE A 190 24.62 -18.75 27.74
C PHE A 190 23.32 -18.03 28.13
N LYS A 191 23.02 -17.89 29.43
CA LYS A 191 21.85 -17.15 29.93
C LYS A 191 21.84 -15.68 29.48
N TYR A 192 23.00 -15.01 29.53
CA TYR A 192 23.13 -13.64 29.05
C TYR A 192 22.83 -13.53 27.55
N ARG A 193 23.40 -14.43 26.74
CA ARG A 193 23.16 -14.47 25.29
C ARG A 193 21.69 -14.76 24.96
N LEU A 194 21.05 -15.67 25.69
CA LEU A 194 19.64 -16.00 25.50
C LEU A 194 18.74 -14.80 25.84
N ALA A 195 18.93 -14.20 27.01
CA ALA A 195 18.18 -13.01 27.42
C ALA A 195 18.37 -11.84 26.44
N ARG A 196 19.59 -11.66 25.92
CA ARG A 196 19.88 -10.66 24.90
C ARG A 196 19.10 -10.94 23.64
N ARG A 197 19.13 -12.17 23.12
CA ARG A 197 18.40 -12.54 21.90
C ARG A 197 16.91 -12.26 22.03
N ASP A 198 16.31 -12.64 23.16
CA ASP A 198 14.88 -12.46 23.40
C ASP A 198 14.49 -10.98 23.43
N PHE A 199 15.28 -10.14 24.10
CA PHE A 199 15.05 -8.69 24.17
C PHE A 199 15.04 -8.05 22.78
N PHE A 200 16.11 -8.27 22.00
CA PHE A 200 16.23 -7.65 20.68
C PHE A 200 15.16 -8.16 19.71
N THR A 201 14.77 -9.44 19.81
CA THR A 201 13.67 -10.00 18.99
C THR A 201 12.33 -9.32 19.29
N ARG A 202 12.01 -9.10 20.57
CA ARG A 202 10.77 -8.43 20.97
C ARG A 202 10.72 -6.99 20.50
N GLU A 203 11.83 -6.26 20.64
CA GLU A 203 11.87 -4.86 20.26
C GLU A 203 11.76 -4.69 18.74
N GLN A 204 12.37 -5.60 17.98
CA GLN A 204 12.23 -5.62 16.53
C GLN A 204 10.78 -5.93 16.10
N LEU A 205 10.12 -6.90 16.73
CA LEU A 205 8.70 -7.20 16.48
C LEU A 205 7.80 -6.01 16.78
N ALA A 206 8.05 -5.29 17.88
CA ALA A 206 7.28 -4.09 18.24
C ALA A 206 7.43 -2.98 17.18
N ARG A 207 8.66 -2.76 16.68
CA ARG A 207 8.93 -1.79 15.59
C ARG A 207 8.20 -2.18 14.31
N THR A 208 8.37 -3.42 13.85
CA THR A 208 7.70 -3.89 12.62
C THR A 208 6.17 -3.86 12.76
N SER A 209 5.61 -4.23 13.92
CA SER A 209 4.17 -4.14 14.14
C SER A 209 3.66 -2.71 13.99
N LYS A 210 4.43 -1.72 14.47
CA LYS A 210 4.08 -0.31 14.35
C LYS A 210 4.17 0.18 12.90
N GLU A 211 5.20 -0.23 12.17
CA GLU A 211 5.36 0.08 10.75
C GLU A 211 4.23 -0.52 9.90
N LEU A 212 3.87 -1.78 10.17
CA LEU A 212 2.77 -2.47 9.49
C LEU A 212 1.43 -1.77 9.76
N GLN A 213 1.15 -1.37 11.00
CA GLN A 213 -0.06 -0.64 11.34
C GLN A 213 -0.11 0.69 10.58
N HIS A 214 0.98 1.46 10.55
CA HIS A 214 1.04 2.69 9.78
C HIS A 214 0.84 2.49 8.27
N ALA A 215 1.33 1.37 7.71
CA ALA A 215 1.10 1.04 6.31
C ALA A 215 -0.37 0.68 6.03
N LEU A 216 -1.02 -0.09 6.91
CA LEU A 216 -2.45 -0.42 6.82
C LEU A 216 -3.32 0.83 6.92
N ASP A 217 -3.02 1.71 7.88
CA ASP A 217 -3.76 2.97 8.06
C ASP A 217 -3.67 3.85 6.80
N ARG A 218 -2.49 3.92 6.16
CA ARG A 218 -2.30 4.65 4.89
C ARG A 218 -3.10 4.04 3.74
N LEU A 219 -3.13 2.70 3.65
CA LEU A 219 -3.91 1.99 2.64
C LEU A 219 -5.40 2.23 2.79
N GLN A 220 -5.91 2.12 4.02
CA GLN A 220 -7.32 2.38 4.33
C GLN A 220 -7.70 3.84 4.08
N ALA A 221 -6.82 4.80 4.43
CA ALA A 221 -7.06 6.21 4.14
C ALA A 221 -7.20 6.48 2.63
N HIS A 222 -6.37 5.85 1.79
CA HIS A 222 -6.47 5.95 0.33
C HIS A 222 -7.79 5.37 -0.21
N ASP A 223 -8.21 4.21 0.29
CA ASP A 223 -9.45 3.56 -0.16
C ASP A 223 -10.69 4.36 0.27
N GLN A 224 -10.70 4.91 1.48
CA GLN A 224 -11.77 5.80 1.95
C GLN A 224 -11.87 7.10 1.14
N LEU A 225 -10.75 7.71 0.76
CA LEU A 225 -10.74 8.88 -0.12
C LEU A 225 -11.33 8.55 -1.50
N LYS A 226 -11.01 7.37 -2.04
CA LYS A 226 -11.58 6.88 -3.31
C LYS A 226 -13.08 6.64 -3.22
N SER A 227 -13.56 6.00 -2.15
CA SER A 227 -15.00 5.74 -1.99
C SER A 227 -15.80 7.03 -1.78
N ARG A 228 -15.25 7.98 -1.01
CA ARG A 228 -15.84 9.33 -0.86
C ARG A 228 -15.85 10.10 -2.17
N PHE A 229 -14.78 10.01 -2.96
CA PHE A 229 -14.67 10.61 -4.29
C PHE A 229 -15.84 10.19 -5.19
N PHE A 230 -16.04 8.89 -5.37
CA PHE A 230 -17.10 8.41 -6.25
C PHE A 230 -18.50 8.68 -5.69
N ALA A 231 -18.71 8.57 -4.36
CA ALA A 231 -19.99 8.88 -3.75
C ALA A 231 -20.42 10.33 -3.98
N ASN A 232 -19.49 11.26 -3.83
CA ASN A 232 -19.75 12.68 -4.05
C ASN A 232 -19.99 12.99 -5.53
N ILE A 233 -19.23 12.38 -6.44
CA ILE A 233 -19.45 12.53 -7.89
C ILE A 233 -20.85 12.04 -8.29
N SER A 234 -21.23 10.84 -7.87
CA SER A 234 -22.55 10.28 -8.20
C SER A 234 -23.68 11.18 -7.71
N HIS A 235 -23.55 11.73 -6.50
CA HIS A 235 -24.55 12.65 -5.94
C HIS A 235 -24.64 13.99 -6.70
N GLU A 236 -23.48 14.57 -7.06
CA GLU A 236 -23.41 15.85 -7.78
C GLU A 236 -23.79 15.72 -9.26
N LEU A 237 -23.63 14.55 -9.87
CA LEU A 237 -24.16 14.23 -11.21
C LEU A 237 -25.68 14.03 -11.18
N ARG A 238 -26.22 13.38 -10.14
CA ARG A 238 -27.66 13.05 -10.02
C ARG A 238 -28.53 14.30 -9.94
N THR A 239 -28.12 15.29 -9.17
CA THR A 239 -28.92 16.49 -8.89
C THR A 239 -29.29 17.29 -10.16
N PRO A 240 -28.35 17.73 -11.02
CA PRO A 240 -28.68 18.40 -12.28
C PRO A 240 -29.40 17.45 -13.25
N LEU A 241 -29.09 16.16 -13.24
CA LEU A 241 -29.76 15.18 -14.11
C LEU A 241 -31.26 15.05 -13.78
N THR A 242 -31.63 14.96 -12.50
CA THR A 242 -33.04 14.90 -12.09
C THR A 242 -33.80 16.17 -12.49
N LEU A 243 -33.14 17.33 -12.41
CA LEU A 243 -33.69 18.62 -12.83
C LEU A 243 -33.76 18.81 -14.36
N ILE A 244 -33.06 17.97 -15.14
CA ILE A 244 -33.21 17.86 -16.60
C ILE A 244 -34.32 16.87 -16.94
N LEU A 245 -34.34 15.70 -16.29
CA LEU A 245 -35.25 14.59 -16.61
C LEU A 245 -36.71 14.97 -16.39
N GLY A 246 -37.04 15.65 -15.29
CA GLY A 246 -38.42 16.04 -14.97
C GLY A 246 -39.06 16.93 -16.04
N PRO A 247 -38.45 18.08 -16.41
CA PRO A 247 -38.95 18.93 -17.48
C PRO A 247 -38.98 18.24 -18.85
N VAL A 248 -37.97 17.43 -19.19
CA VAL A 248 -37.94 16.67 -20.46
C VAL A 248 -39.09 15.65 -20.52
N GLN A 249 -39.38 14.93 -19.44
CA GLN A 249 -40.54 14.02 -19.36
C GLN A 249 -41.86 14.78 -19.49
N ALA A 250 -42.02 15.89 -18.77
CA ALA A 250 -43.22 16.72 -18.87
C ALA A 250 -43.42 17.31 -20.29
N MET A 251 -42.34 17.53 -21.05
CA MET A 251 -42.39 17.97 -22.45
C MET A 251 -42.78 16.85 -23.42
N LEU A 252 -42.46 15.59 -23.10
CA LEU A 252 -42.87 14.42 -23.88
C LEU A 252 -44.37 14.10 -23.70
N ASP A 253 -44.91 14.36 -22.50
CA ASP A 253 -46.32 14.08 -22.17
C ASP A 253 -47.30 15.19 -22.61
N ARG A 254 -46.80 16.36 -23.03
CA ARG A 254 -47.60 17.56 -23.36
C ARG A 254 -47.50 17.94 -24.85
N ASP A 255 -48.55 18.59 -25.37
CA ASP A 255 -48.58 19.07 -26.76
C ASP A 255 -47.46 20.13 -27.00
N PRO A 256 -46.63 19.98 -28.05
CA PRO A 256 -45.50 20.87 -28.35
C PRO A 256 -45.76 22.37 -28.42
N GLN A 257 -47.03 22.80 -28.48
CA GLN A 257 -47.41 24.23 -28.45
C GLN A 257 -47.56 24.81 -27.04
N THR A 258 -47.53 24.00 -25.98
CA THR A 258 -47.77 24.43 -24.58
C THR A 258 -46.51 24.51 -23.72
N TRP A 259 -45.32 24.37 -24.31
CA TRP A 259 -44.06 24.45 -23.55
C TRP A 259 -43.82 25.85 -23.01
N ALA A 260 -43.55 25.95 -21.70
CA ALA A 260 -43.05 27.20 -21.14
C ALA A 260 -41.58 27.39 -21.56
N SER A 261 -41.21 28.57 -22.07
CA SER A 261 -39.80 28.91 -22.32
C SER A 261 -38.90 28.74 -21.09
N ASN A 262 -39.52 28.75 -19.90
CA ASN A 262 -38.87 28.48 -18.62
C ASN A 262 -38.37 27.03 -18.48
N ASP A 263 -39.11 26.04 -18.98
CA ASP A 263 -38.75 24.61 -18.84
C ASP A 263 -37.51 24.28 -19.69
N LEU A 264 -37.45 24.82 -20.91
CA LEU A 264 -36.30 24.68 -21.81
C LEU A 264 -35.05 25.37 -21.21
N ARG A 265 -35.23 26.53 -20.57
CA ARG A 265 -34.15 27.25 -19.87
C ARG A 265 -33.59 26.45 -18.70
N ILE A 266 -34.45 25.85 -17.88
CA ILE A 266 -34.03 24.98 -16.75
C ILE A 266 -33.21 23.80 -17.27
N VAL A 267 -33.62 23.17 -18.38
CA VAL A 267 -32.86 22.06 -18.99
C VAL A 267 -31.47 22.52 -19.45
N VAL A 268 -31.38 23.66 -20.15
CA VAL A 268 -30.11 24.19 -20.66
C VAL A 268 -29.17 24.56 -19.50
N GLU A 269 -29.66 25.27 -18.48
CA GLU A 269 -28.85 25.69 -17.33
C GLU A 269 -28.27 24.49 -16.56
N ASN A 270 -29.09 23.44 -16.35
CA ASN A 270 -28.64 22.23 -15.67
C ASN A 270 -27.71 21.37 -16.55
N ALA A 271 -27.91 21.33 -17.87
CA ALA A 271 -27.02 20.64 -18.80
C ALA A 271 -25.64 21.31 -18.86
N GLU A 272 -25.59 22.65 -18.88
CA GLU A 272 -24.33 23.41 -18.83
C GLU A 272 -23.61 23.24 -17.48
N ARG A 273 -24.36 23.17 -16.37
CA ARG A 273 -23.80 22.85 -15.06
C ARG A 273 -23.18 21.45 -15.04
N LEU A 274 -23.87 20.46 -15.61
CA LEU A 274 -23.38 19.09 -15.70
C LEU A 274 -22.11 19.00 -16.57
N LEU A 275 -22.07 19.73 -17.69
CA LEU A 275 -20.89 19.76 -18.57
C LEU A 275 -19.66 20.35 -17.87
N ARG A 276 -19.81 21.48 -17.17
CA ARG A 276 -18.71 22.07 -16.39
C ARG A 276 -18.15 21.08 -15.36
N LEU A 277 -19.02 20.38 -14.67
CA LEU A 277 -18.65 19.37 -13.68
C LEU A 277 -17.85 18.22 -14.31
N ILE A 278 -18.27 17.76 -15.49
CA ILE A 278 -17.58 16.72 -16.25
C ILE A 278 -16.19 17.20 -16.68
N ASP A 279 -16.07 18.42 -17.19
CA ASP A 279 -14.79 18.97 -17.62
C ASP A 279 -13.83 19.14 -16.43
N ASP A 280 -14.30 19.65 -15.27
CA ASP A 280 -13.50 19.76 -14.05
C ASP A 280 -12.98 18.39 -13.57
N LEU A 281 -13.84 17.36 -13.61
CA LEU A 281 -13.45 15.99 -13.26
C LEU A 281 -12.44 15.40 -14.26
N LEU A 282 -12.57 15.71 -15.55
CA LEU A 282 -11.64 15.27 -16.59
C LEU A 282 -10.26 15.87 -16.38
N GLU A 283 -10.20 17.14 -16.01
CA GLU A 283 -8.93 17.81 -15.73
C GLU A 283 -8.26 17.25 -14.48
N LEU A 284 -9.03 17.02 -13.42
CA LEU A 284 -8.52 16.39 -12.20
C LEU A 284 -7.99 14.97 -12.47
N SER A 285 -8.71 14.17 -13.26
CA SER A 285 -8.25 12.84 -13.65
C SER A 285 -6.95 12.87 -14.46
N LYS A 286 -6.80 13.83 -15.38
CA LYS A 286 -5.54 14.02 -16.13
C LYS A 286 -4.37 14.45 -15.25
N LEU A 287 -4.65 15.24 -14.22
CA LEU A 287 -3.68 15.61 -13.18
C LEU A 287 -3.20 14.39 -12.39
N ASP A 288 -4.13 13.57 -11.87
CA ASP A 288 -3.79 12.37 -11.08
C ASP A 288 -3.04 11.31 -11.90
N ALA A 289 -3.31 11.21 -13.20
CA ALA A 289 -2.58 10.35 -14.11
C ALA A 289 -1.20 10.91 -14.53
N GLY A 290 -0.79 12.09 -14.03
CA GLY A 290 0.44 12.78 -14.42
C GLY A 290 0.49 13.20 -15.90
N GLY A 291 -0.66 13.20 -16.57
CA GLY A 291 -0.78 13.44 -18.00
C GLY A 291 -0.98 14.90 -18.40
N LEU A 292 -1.26 15.79 -17.43
CA LEU A 292 -1.44 17.21 -17.68
C LEU A 292 -0.09 17.87 -18.01
N ARG A 293 0.04 18.41 -19.22
CA ARG A 293 1.23 19.14 -19.67
C ARG A 293 0.87 20.58 -19.98
N LEU A 294 1.71 21.52 -19.57
CA LEU A 294 1.55 22.94 -19.81
C LEU A 294 1.96 23.29 -21.24
N ARG A 295 1.18 24.17 -21.87
CA ARG A 295 1.53 24.81 -23.15
C ARG A 295 2.07 26.19 -22.87
N LEU A 296 3.38 26.26 -22.70
CA LEU A 296 4.04 27.50 -22.33
C LEU A 296 4.06 28.49 -23.50
N SER A 297 3.66 29.72 -23.21
CA SER A 297 3.78 30.90 -24.06
C SER A 297 4.06 32.12 -23.19
N THR A 298 4.66 33.16 -23.77
CA THR A 298 4.79 34.46 -23.09
C THR A 298 3.51 35.26 -23.31
N PHE A 299 2.90 35.75 -22.24
CA PHE A 299 1.66 36.53 -22.32
C PHE A 299 1.57 37.60 -21.22
N ASP A 300 0.77 38.64 -21.50
CA ASP A 300 0.43 39.70 -20.55
C ASP A 300 -0.64 39.21 -19.56
N LEU A 301 -0.23 39.00 -18.31
CA LEU A 301 -1.12 38.55 -17.24
C LEU A 301 -2.18 39.59 -16.87
N GLY A 302 -1.83 40.89 -16.92
CA GLY A 302 -2.75 41.98 -16.66
C GLY A 302 -3.89 41.98 -17.68
N GLN A 303 -3.57 41.91 -18.97
CA GLN A 303 -4.56 41.84 -20.04
C GLN A 303 -5.44 40.59 -19.93
N LEU A 304 -4.85 39.43 -19.62
CA LEU A 304 -5.60 38.19 -19.42
C LEU A 304 -6.62 38.33 -18.27
N VAL A 305 -6.19 38.82 -17.11
CA VAL A 305 -7.05 39.03 -15.94
C VAL A 305 -8.14 40.05 -16.26
N ALA A 306 -7.80 41.19 -16.88
CA ALA A 306 -8.77 42.21 -17.26
C ALA A 306 -9.87 41.65 -18.18
N SER A 307 -9.46 40.91 -19.22
CA SER A 307 -10.39 40.30 -20.17
C SER A 307 -11.30 39.28 -19.50
N THR A 308 -10.78 38.55 -18.51
CA THR A 308 -11.52 37.52 -17.78
C THR A 308 -12.54 38.14 -16.83
N VAL A 309 -12.14 39.14 -16.06
CA VAL A 309 -13.03 39.88 -15.14
C VAL A 309 -14.15 40.59 -15.91
N ALA A 310 -13.85 41.16 -17.09
CA ALA A 310 -14.85 41.83 -17.92
C ALA A 310 -15.99 40.88 -18.34
N ARG A 311 -15.72 39.58 -18.55
CA ARG A 311 -16.75 38.57 -18.90
C ARG A 311 -17.77 38.36 -17.79
N PHE A 312 -17.42 38.65 -16.53
CA PHE A 312 -18.30 38.51 -15.38
C PHE A 312 -19.14 39.76 -15.08
N GLY A 313 -18.91 40.88 -15.75
CA GLY A 313 -19.62 42.15 -15.53
C GLY A 313 -21.15 42.03 -15.56
N PRO A 314 -21.76 41.39 -16.58
CA PRO A 314 -23.22 41.20 -16.64
C PRO A 314 -23.78 40.34 -15.50
N ALA A 315 -23.05 39.30 -15.08
CA ALA A 315 -23.46 38.43 -13.99
C ALA A 315 -23.40 39.16 -12.64
N ALA A 316 -22.34 39.94 -12.40
CA ALA A 316 -22.21 40.77 -11.20
C ALA A 316 -23.30 41.84 -11.13
N ALA A 317 -23.61 42.51 -12.24
CA ALA A 317 -24.66 43.52 -12.31
C ALA A 317 -26.05 42.92 -12.03
N THR A 318 -26.33 41.73 -12.58
CA THR A 318 -27.59 40.99 -12.32
C THR A 318 -27.71 40.57 -10.85
N GLY A 319 -26.59 40.24 -10.20
CA GLY A 319 -26.53 39.93 -8.77
C GLY A 319 -26.54 41.16 -7.85
N GLY A 320 -26.57 42.39 -8.39
CA GLY A 320 -26.50 43.63 -7.61
C GLY A 320 -25.13 43.84 -6.93
N LEU A 321 -24.05 43.36 -7.53
CA LEU A 321 -22.69 43.40 -7.00
C LEU A 321 -21.85 44.48 -7.68
N THR A 322 -20.93 45.09 -6.92
CA THR A 322 -19.92 46.00 -7.48
C THR A 322 -18.66 45.22 -7.83
N LEU A 323 -18.34 45.09 -9.13
CA LEU A 323 -17.12 44.44 -9.61
C LEU A 323 -16.09 45.49 -10.02
N GLN A 324 -14.89 45.44 -9.43
CA GLN A 324 -13.79 46.36 -9.73
C GLN A 324 -12.51 45.59 -10.09
N SER A 325 -11.76 46.06 -11.09
CA SER A 325 -10.42 45.58 -11.40
C SER A 325 -9.39 46.68 -11.14
N ARG A 326 -8.27 46.33 -10.50
CA ARG A 326 -7.12 47.21 -10.24
C ARG A 326 -5.85 46.51 -10.73
N ILE A 327 -5.38 46.90 -11.90
CA ILE A 327 -4.21 46.28 -12.53
C ILE A 327 -3.10 47.33 -12.48
N GLU A 328 -1.96 46.96 -11.90
CA GLU A 328 -0.77 47.81 -11.88
C GLU A 328 -0.27 48.09 -13.31
N GLU A 329 0.24 49.30 -13.55
CA GLU A 329 0.80 49.68 -14.84
C GLU A 329 2.21 49.07 -15.02
N ASP A 330 2.61 48.76 -16.26
CA ASP A 330 3.94 48.24 -16.62
C ASP A 330 4.31 46.86 -16.01
N LEU A 331 3.41 45.88 -16.18
CA LEU A 331 3.64 44.49 -15.77
C LEU A 331 4.48 43.73 -16.82
N PRO A 332 5.51 42.95 -16.40
CA PRO A 332 6.28 42.11 -17.31
C PRO A 332 5.48 40.89 -17.82
N ASP A 333 5.78 40.44 -19.03
CA ASP A 333 5.24 39.20 -19.59
C ASP A 333 5.59 37.98 -18.73
N VAL A 334 4.62 37.08 -18.56
CA VAL A 334 4.80 35.82 -17.83
C VAL A 334 4.96 34.66 -18.81
N LEU A 335 5.86 33.73 -18.53
CA LEU A 335 5.95 32.45 -19.22
C LEU A 335 5.01 31.44 -18.53
N GLY A 336 3.95 31.02 -19.21
CA GLY A 336 3.00 30.05 -18.67
C GLY A 336 1.99 29.60 -19.70
N ASP A 337 1.00 28.82 -19.25
CA ASP A 337 -0.14 28.44 -20.08
C ASP A 337 -1.31 29.41 -19.85
N PRO A 338 -1.58 30.35 -20.79
CA PRO A 338 -2.59 31.39 -20.60
C PRO A 338 -3.99 30.81 -20.38
N HIS A 339 -4.29 29.66 -21.01
CA HIS A 339 -5.59 29.03 -20.84
C HIS A 339 -5.75 28.44 -19.43
N ARG A 340 -4.69 27.85 -18.87
CA ARG A 340 -4.73 27.31 -17.50
C ARG A 340 -4.82 28.40 -16.44
N ILE A 341 -4.10 29.50 -16.64
CA ILE A 341 -4.20 30.66 -15.75
C ILE A 341 -5.57 31.34 -15.86
N GLU A 342 -6.16 31.42 -17.05
CA GLU A 342 -7.54 31.87 -17.24
C GLU A 342 -8.53 31.04 -16.41
N MET A 343 -8.36 29.71 -16.37
CA MET A 343 -9.19 28.82 -15.56
C MET A 343 -9.05 29.10 -14.05
N VAL A 344 -7.83 29.34 -13.56
CA VAL A 344 -7.58 29.73 -12.16
C VAL A 344 -8.35 31.02 -11.83
N VAL A 345 -8.20 32.06 -12.66
CA VAL A 345 -8.86 33.36 -12.45
C VAL A 345 -10.40 33.21 -12.52
N THR A 346 -10.90 32.44 -13.49
CA THR A 346 -12.34 32.17 -13.66
C THR A 346 -12.92 31.49 -12.41
N ASN A 347 -12.21 30.52 -11.83
CA ASN A 347 -12.64 29.83 -10.62
C ASN A 347 -12.68 30.76 -9.39
N LEU A 348 -11.66 31.59 -9.20
CA LEU A 348 -11.60 32.52 -8.06
C LEU A 348 -12.67 33.62 -8.17
N VAL A 349 -12.80 34.26 -9.33
CA VAL A 349 -13.79 35.33 -9.56
C VAL A 349 -15.21 34.79 -9.54
N GLY A 350 -15.43 33.61 -10.12
CA GLY A 350 -16.72 32.91 -10.08
C GLY A 350 -17.16 32.59 -8.65
N ASN A 351 -16.25 32.12 -7.79
CA ASN A 351 -16.54 31.90 -6.37
C ASN A 351 -16.87 33.21 -5.65
N ALA A 352 -16.07 34.26 -5.83
CA ALA A 352 -16.31 35.57 -5.23
C ALA A 352 -17.72 36.10 -5.54
N ILE A 353 -18.12 36.08 -6.82
CA ILE A 353 -19.47 36.53 -7.25
C ILE A 353 -20.56 35.64 -6.68
N LYS A 354 -20.36 34.33 -6.64
CA LYS A 354 -21.34 33.36 -6.17
C LYS A 354 -21.65 33.48 -4.68
N TYR A 355 -20.64 33.76 -3.85
CA TYR A 355 -20.78 33.79 -2.40
C TYR A 355 -21.03 35.20 -1.82
N THR A 356 -20.79 36.26 -2.60
CA THR A 356 -21.07 37.62 -2.16
C THR A 356 -22.57 37.94 -2.27
N PRO A 357 -23.22 38.42 -1.19
CA PRO A 357 -24.63 38.80 -1.23
C PRO A 357 -24.87 40.11 -2.04
N PRO A 358 -26.10 40.35 -2.53
CA PRO A 358 -26.45 41.59 -3.24
C PRO A 358 -26.09 42.84 -2.43
N GLY A 359 -25.50 43.85 -3.07
CA GLY A 359 -24.97 45.05 -2.42
C GLY A 359 -23.51 44.94 -1.96
N GLY A 360 -22.91 43.75 -2.03
CA GLY A 360 -21.48 43.54 -1.78
C GLY A 360 -20.58 43.93 -2.95
N SER A 361 -19.27 43.79 -2.75
CA SER A 361 -18.24 44.12 -3.74
C SER A 361 -17.22 43.01 -3.93
N VAL A 362 -16.75 42.86 -5.17
CA VAL A 362 -15.64 41.97 -5.55
C VAL A 362 -14.57 42.82 -6.24
N SER A 363 -13.34 42.77 -5.74
CA SER A 363 -12.20 43.47 -6.32
C SER A 363 -11.12 42.49 -6.75
N VAL A 364 -10.65 42.64 -7.99
CA VAL A 364 -9.58 41.83 -8.57
C VAL A 364 -8.34 42.70 -8.80
N GLY A 365 -7.21 42.31 -8.23
CA GLY A 365 -5.94 43.02 -8.26
C GLY A 365 -4.85 42.22 -8.98
N VAL A 366 -3.96 42.90 -9.70
CA VAL A 366 -2.70 42.32 -10.18
C VAL A 366 -1.56 43.24 -9.76
N HIS A 367 -0.60 42.69 -9.03
CA HIS A 367 0.50 43.42 -8.41
C HIS A 367 1.84 42.74 -8.67
N ARG A 368 2.90 43.54 -8.87
CA ARG A 368 4.27 43.03 -8.96
C ARG A 368 4.91 42.97 -7.58
N LEU A 369 5.58 41.87 -7.28
CA LEU A 369 6.37 41.65 -6.07
C LEU A 369 7.75 41.16 -6.50
N ASP A 370 8.79 41.99 -6.46
CA ASP A 370 10.18 41.64 -6.81
C ASP A 370 10.33 40.68 -8.02
N ASP A 371 10.39 39.36 -7.76
CA ASP A 371 10.56 38.24 -8.71
C ASP A 371 9.26 37.52 -9.12
N ARG A 372 8.09 38.03 -8.73
CA ARG A 372 6.76 37.40 -8.88
C ARG A 372 5.68 38.38 -9.29
N LEU A 373 4.62 37.86 -9.88
CA LEU A 373 3.34 38.56 -10.04
C LEU A 373 2.29 37.91 -9.15
N ARG A 374 1.61 38.72 -8.35
CA ARG A 374 0.51 38.28 -7.48
C ARG A 374 -0.83 38.78 -8.04
N VAL A 375 -1.76 37.86 -8.18
CA VAL A 375 -3.17 38.15 -8.49
C VAL A 375 -4.00 37.94 -7.24
N THR A 376 -4.81 38.94 -6.87
CA THR A 376 -5.67 38.92 -5.68
C THR A 376 -7.13 39.03 -6.08
N VAL A 377 -8.00 38.21 -5.51
CA VAL A 377 -9.45 38.29 -5.63
C VAL A 377 -10.04 38.44 -4.25
N THR A 378 -10.58 39.63 -3.96
CA THR A 378 -11.17 39.97 -2.66
C THR A 378 -12.67 40.12 -2.80
N ASP A 379 -13.42 39.51 -1.89
CA ASP A 379 -14.88 39.56 -1.83
C ASP A 379 -15.36 40.01 -0.44
N THR A 380 -16.49 40.70 -0.38
CA THR A 380 -17.18 41.07 0.88
C THR A 380 -18.28 40.07 1.24
N GLY A 381 -18.03 38.79 0.98
CA GLY A 381 -18.95 37.70 1.27
C GLY A 381 -18.96 37.30 2.75
N PRO A 382 -19.54 36.13 3.08
CA PRO A 382 -19.70 35.68 4.47
C PRO A 382 -18.39 35.30 5.18
N GLY A 383 -17.25 35.30 4.48
CA GLY A 383 -15.99 34.81 5.01
C GLY A 383 -15.96 33.30 5.26
N ILE A 384 -14.80 32.80 5.67
CA ILE A 384 -14.49 31.39 5.92
C ILE A 384 -13.98 31.26 7.35
N PRO A 385 -14.52 30.31 8.16
CA PRO A 385 -14.05 30.05 9.51
C PRO A 385 -12.57 29.63 9.55
N ALA A 386 -11.85 30.03 10.60
CA ALA A 386 -10.41 29.81 10.73
C ALA A 386 -10.01 28.32 10.78
N ASP A 387 -10.88 27.45 11.29
CA ASP A 387 -10.70 26.00 11.32
C ASP A 387 -10.88 25.34 9.94
N GLU A 388 -11.53 26.02 9.01
CA GLU A 388 -11.79 25.51 7.65
C GLU A 388 -10.75 26.02 6.62
N LEU A 389 -10.01 27.10 6.91
CA LEU A 389 -9.03 27.73 6.01
C LEU A 389 -7.97 26.76 5.47
N SER A 390 -7.43 25.87 6.29
CA SER A 390 -6.42 24.90 5.83
C SER A 390 -6.99 23.83 4.90
N MET A 391 -8.32 23.71 4.82
CA MET A 391 -9.02 22.67 4.08
C MET A 391 -9.69 23.17 2.80
N VAL A 392 -9.77 24.49 2.55
CA VAL A 392 -10.47 25.05 1.37
C VAL A 392 -9.89 24.62 0.02
N PHE A 393 -8.61 24.28 -0.01
CA PHE A 393 -7.94 23.73 -1.19
C PHE A 393 -7.94 22.20 -1.22
N ASN A 394 -8.48 21.53 -0.21
CA ASN A 394 -8.63 20.08 -0.22
C ASN A 394 -9.73 19.70 -1.21
N ARG A 395 -9.48 18.60 -1.93
CA ARG A 395 -10.43 18.06 -2.91
C ARG A 395 -11.75 17.70 -2.20
N PHE A 396 -12.87 18.08 -2.80
CA PHE A 396 -14.24 17.81 -2.31
C PHE A 396 -14.62 18.51 -1.01
N PHE A 397 -13.79 19.45 -0.55
CA PHE A 397 -14.14 20.23 0.61
C PHE A 397 -15.06 21.39 0.23
N GLN A 398 -16.10 21.61 1.04
CA GLN A 398 -17.02 22.73 0.93
C GLN A 398 -17.09 23.40 2.31
N ALA A 399 -16.79 24.69 2.36
CA ALA A 399 -16.84 25.47 3.59
C ALA A 399 -18.29 25.76 4.02
N GLY A 400 -18.55 25.74 5.33
CA GLY A 400 -19.84 26.06 5.93
C GLY A 400 -20.79 24.85 6.07
N ARG A 401 -20.80 24.23 7.26
CA ARG A 401 -21.80 23.21 7.66
C ARG A 401 -23.22 23.78 7.62
N GLY A 402 -23.97 23.54 6.54
CA GLY A 402 -25.42 23.78 6.52
C GLY A 402 -25.99 24.58 5.34
N ARG A 403 -25.16 25.19 4.49
CA ARG A 403 -25.65 25.89 3.27
C ARG A 403 -25.76 24.94 2.08
N ARG A 404 -26.72 24.01 2.12
CA ARG A 404 -27.04 23.04 1.05
C ARG A 404 -27.55 23.65 -0.29
N GLY A 405 -27.39 24.96 -0.50
CA GLY A 405 -27.90 25.68 -1.68
C GLY A 405 -26.85 26.24 -2.63
N ALA A 406 -25.59 26.42 -2.23
CA ALA A 406 -24.57 27.07 -3.05
C ALA A 406 -23.69 26.04 -3.78
N GLY A 407 -24.27 25.31 -4.73
CA GLY A 407 -23.71 24.11 -5.35
C GLY A 407 -22.36 24.25 -6.06
N GLY A 408 -21.49 23.24 -5.89
CA GLY A 408 -20.23 23.04 -6.60
C GLY A 408 -19.41 21.92 -5.96
N VAL A 409 -18.75 21.05 -6.72
CA VAL A 409 -18.17 19.77 -6.24
C VAL A 409 -17.01 19.91 -5.25
N GLY A 410 -16.55 21.13 -4.94
CA GLY A 410 -15.34 21.36 -4.13
C GLY A 410 -14.05 20.98 -4.86
N ILE A 411 -14.08 21.00 -6.20
CA ILE A 411 -12.92 20.69 -7.05
C ILE A 411 -12.22 21.97 -7.53
N GLY A 412 -12.96 23.05 -7.79
CA GLY A 412 -12.43 24.25 -8.45
C GLY A 412 -11.23 24.89 -7.75
N LEU A 413 -11.23 25.00 -6.42
CA LEU A 413 -10.09 25.54 -5.66
C LEU A 413 -8.90 24.58 -5.61
N ALA A 414 -9.15 23.26 -5.51
CA ALA A 414 -8.11 22.24 -5.57
C ALA A 414 -7.44 22.20 -6.96
N LEU A 415 -8.23 22.30 -8.03
CA LEU A 415 -7.74 22.41 -9.41
C LEU A 415 -6.94 23.69 -9.59
N ALA A 416 -7.43 24.83 -9.07
CA ALA A 416 -6.70 26.10 -9.12
C ALA A 416 -5.33 25.99 -8.45
N ARG A 417 -5.24 25.34 -7.30
CA ARG A 417 -3.98 25.06 -6.61
C ARG A 417 -3.03 24.22 -7.45
N GLU A 418 -3.49 23.08 -7.95
CA GLU A 418 -2.66 22.19 -8.78
C GLU A 418 -2.17 22.88 -10.06
N LEU A 419 -3.02 23.69 -10.71
CA LEU A 419 -2.63 24.45 -11.90
C LEU A 419 -1.57 25.51 -11.58
N VAL A 420 -1.70 26.21 -10.45
CA VAL A 420 -0.69 27.17 -9.97
C VAL A 420 0.61 26.45 -9.60
N ASP A 421 0.53 25.32 -8.90
CA ASP A 421 1.68 24.50 -8.51
C ASP A 421 2.43 23.96 -9.75
N LEU A 422 1.72 23.58 -10.83
CA LEU A 422 2.33 23.19 -12.11
C LEU A 422 3.11 24.34 -12.77
N HIS A 423 2.68 25.59 -12.56
CA HIS A 423 3.43 26.79 -12.97
C HIS A 423 4.52 27.16 -11.96
N SER A 424 4.78 26.32 -10.95
CA SER A 424 5.69 26.59 -9.83
C SER A 424 5.32 27.83 -9.02
N GLY A 425 4.04 28.20 -9.05
CA GLY A 425 3.48 29.30 -8.28
C GLY A 425 3.02 28.86 -6.88
N THR A 426 2.41 29.78 -6.15
CA THR A 426 1.80 29.51 -4.85
C THR A 426 0.42 30.16 -4.77
N ILE A 427 -0.57 29.46 -4.20
CA ILE A 427 -1.92 29.99 -3.93
C ILE A 427 -2.20 30.01 -2.42
N SER A 428 -2.87 31.05 -1.94
CA SER A 428 -3.22 31.26 -0.54
C SER A 428 -4.60 31.90 -0.38
N VAL A 429 -5.13 31.86 0.85
CA VAL A 429 -6.40 32.49 1.21
C VAL A 429 -6.28 33.13 2.60
N ASP A 430 -6.77 34.35 2.70
CA ASP A 430 -6.96 35.08 3.96
C ASP A 430 -8.45 35.41 4.08
N SER A 431 -9.11 35.02 5.18
CA SER A 431 -10.54 35.25 5.34
C SER A 431 -10.90 35.49 6.80
N VAL A 432 -11.89 36.35 7.01
CA VAL A 432 -12.48 36.63 8.32
C VAL A 432 -13.98 36.39 8.22
N GLU A 433 -14.50 35.53 9.08
CA GLU A 433 -15.92 35.18 9.11
C GLU A 433 -16.78 36.45 9.33
N GLY A 434 -17.70 36.72 8.40
CA GLY A 434 -18.56 37.89 8.37
C GLY A 434 -18.01 39.13 7.67
N GLU A 435 -16.70 39.19 7.35
CA GLU A 435 -16.08 40.35 6.70
C GLU A 435 -15.73 40.11 5.22
N GLY A 436 -15.42 38.87 4.84
CA GLY A 436 -15.10 38.50 3.45
C GLY A 436 -13.86 37.61 3.32
N SER A 437 -13.44 37.36 2.07
CA SER A 437 -12.26 36.54 1.78
C SER A 437 -11.37 37.19 0.72
N THR A 438 -10.07 36.93 0.82
CA THR A 438 -9.07 37.30 -0.18
C THR A 438 -8.30 36.06 -0.60
N PHE A 439 -8.49 35.65 -1.86
CA PHE A 439 -7.70 34.59 -2.49
C PHE A 439 -6.57 35.22 -3.29
N SER A 440 -5.35 34.69 -3.13
CA SER A 440 -4.17 35.20 -3.83
C SER A 440 -3.43 34.06 -4.51
N PHE A 441 -2.96 34.25 -5.74
CA PHE A 441 -1.97 33.35 -6.34
C PHE A 441 -0.79 34.12 -6.91
N GLU A 442 0.38 33.48 -6.90
CA GLU A 442 1.66 34.06 -7.32
C GLU A 442 2.29 33.23 -8.42
N LEU A 443 2.81 33.89 -9.45
CA LEU A 443 3.59 33.29 -10.53
C LEU A 443 5.00 33.88 -10.52
N LEU A 444 6.02 33.01 -10.65
CA LEU A 444 7.42 33.40 -10.75
C LEU A 444 7.75 34.01 -12.11
N LEU A 445 8.58 35.04 -12.14
CA LEU A 445 9.14 35.60 -13.36
C LEU A 445 10.38 34.80 -13.79
N GLY A 446 10.53 34.52 -15.09
CA GLY A 446 11.69 33.80 -15.65
C GLY A 446 11.37 32.42 -16.24
N ARG A 447 12.41 31.67 -16.64
CA ARG A 447 12.27 30.38 -17.37
C ARG A 447 12.71 29.15 -16.57
N ASP A 448 13.57 29.33 -15.57
CA ASP A 448 14.30 28.23 -14.93
C ASP A 448 13.50 27.46 -13.88
N HIS A 449 12.32 27.97 -13.50
CA HIS A 449 11.49 27.36 -12.47
C HIS A 449 10.57 26.24 -12.99
N ILE A 450 10.24 26.22 -14.29
CA ILE A 450 9.31 25.22 -14.85
C ILE A 450 10.06 23.94 -15.22
N ARG A 451 9.69 22.82 -14.58
CA ARG A 451 10.35 21.52 -14.79
C ARG A 451 10.17 21.03 -16.24
N PRO A 452 11.23 20.54 -16.91
CA PRO A 452 11.18 20.17 -18.34
C PRO A 452 10.21 19.01 -18.69
N GLU A 453 9.78 18.25 -17.69
CA GLU A 453 8.87 17.09 -17.76
C GLU A 453 7.40 17.50 -17.92
N VAL A 454 7.06 18.72 -17.50
CA VAL A 454 5.69 19.26 -17.48
C VAL A 454 5.30 19.91 -18.83
N ILE A 455 6.24 20.05 -19.76
CA ILE A 455 6.06 20.80 -21.02
C ILE A 455 5.56 19.89 -22.17
N ASP A 456 4.51 20.33 -22.89
CA ASP A 456 4.00 19.60 -24.07
C ASP A 456 4.91 19.78 -25.30
N ARG A 457 5.90 18.87 -25.47
CA ARG A 457 6.89 18.92 -26.58
C ARG A 457 6.38 18.40 -27.94
N ARG A 458 5.11 18.02 -28.09
CA ARG A 458 4.62 17.38 -29.34
C ARG A 458 4.54 18.34 -30.53
N ARG A 459 4.48 19.66 -30.32
CA ARG A 459 4.42 20.67 -31.40
C ARG A 459 5.78 21.16 -31.87
N ASP A 460 6.77 21.18 -30.98
CA ASP A 460 8.16 21.55 -31.28
C ASP A 460 8.76 20.68 -32.39
N ILE A 461 8.36 19.41 -32.48
CA ILE A 461 8.82 18.48 -33.52
C ILE A 461 8.13 18.76 -34.88
N ALA A 462 6.89 19.27 -34.87
CA ALA A 462 6.16 19.61 -36.09
C ALA A 462 6.63 20.95 -36.68
N GLU A 463 6.89 21.95 -35.83
CA GLU A 463 7.38 23.26 -36.26
C GLU A 463 8.86 23.21 -36.68
N ARG A 464 9.72 22.48 -35.95
CA ARG A 464 11.12 22.25 -36.36
C ARG A 464 11.24 21.47 -37.68
N ARG A 465 10.27 20.62 -38.03
CA ARG A 465 10.25 19.88 -39.32
C ARG A 465 9.91 20.77 -40.52
N VAL A 466 9.25 21.91 -40.31
CA VAL A 466 8.93 22.87 -41.38
C VAL A 466 10.13 23.79 -41.65
N GLU A 467 10.85 24.21 -40.61
CA GLU A 467 12.08 25.00 -40.76
C GLU A 467 13.25 24.18 -41.32
N HIS A 468 13.39 22.90 -40.94
CA HIS A 468 14.50 22.05 -41.40
C HIS A 468 14.44 21.63 -42.89
N ARG A 469 13.40 21.99 -43.65
CA ARG A 469 13.33 21.73 -45.10
C ARG A 469 13.81 22.89 -45.98
N ALA A 470 14.09 24.07 -45.44
CA ALA A 470 14.41 25.26 -46.24
C ALA A 470 15.90 25.67 -46.28
N GLY A 471 16.78 25.09 -45.46
CA GLY A 471 18.20 25.49 -45.40
C GLY A 471 19.16 24.37 -45.79
N ARG A 472 19.58 24.31 -47.05
CA ARG A 472 20.63 23.38 -47.54
C ARG A 472 22.01 23.73 -46.96
N ASN A 473 22.83 22.73 -46.61
CA ASN A 473 24.01 22.31 -47.38
C ASN A 473 25.01 21.47 -46.55
N TYR A 474 25.55 20.47 -47.23
CA TYR A 474 26.58 19.51 -46.82
C TYR A 474 27.89 20.16 -46.33
N GLY A 475 28.48 19.63 -45.26
CA GLY A 475 29.80 20.06 -44.77
C GLY A 475 30.34 19.37 -43.51
N ARG A 476 30.61 18.06 -43.58
CA ARG A 476 31.77 17.34 -42.99
C ARG A 476 32.35 17.85 -41.63
N ARG A 477 32.19 17.08 -40.55
CA ARG A 477 33.27 16.33 -39.85
C ARG A 477 32.76 15.55 -38.64
N ALA A 478 33.15 14.27 -38.60
CA ALA A 478 33.14 13.44 -37.42
C ALA A 478 34.32 13.83 -36.52
N THR A 479 34.05 14.26 -35.29
CA THR A 479 34.91 14.24 -34.10
C THR A 479 34.18 15.06 -33.05
N ASP A 480 33.56 14.40 -32.06
CA ASP A 480 33.28 14.92 -30.71
C ASP A 480 32.52 13.82 -29.96
N LEU A 481 33.27 12.82 -29.50
CA LEU A 481 32.81 11.88 -28.48
C LEU A 481 33.08 12.53 -27.11
N PRO A 482 32.13 12.56 -26.17
CA PRO A 482 32.39 13.10 -24.84
C PRO A 482 33.46 12.26 -24.10
N PRO A 483 34.29 12.89 -23.24
CA PRO A 483 35.43 12.22 -22.61
C PRO A 483 34.97 11.15 -21.59
N PRO A 484 35.76 10.09 -21.38
CA PRO A 484 35.45 9.08 -20.37
C PRO A 484 35.61 9.65 -18.97
N VAL A 485 34.62 9.40 -18.12
CA VAL A 485 34.63 9.74 -16.69
C VAL A 485 35.75 8.94 -16.00
N PRO A 486 36.62 9.57 -15.19
CA PRO A 486 37.70 8.85 -14.51
C PRO A 486 37.14 7.89 -13.45
N ALA A 487 37.59 6.63 -13.51
CA ALA A 487 37.30 5.62 -12.50
C ALA A 487 38.02 5.97 -11.19
N SER A 488 37.25 6.09 -10.11
CA SER A 488 37.80 6.31 -8.76
C SER A 488 38.40 5.00 -8.21
N PRO A 489 39.56 5.02 -7.52
CA PRO A 489 40.22 3.81 -7.04
C PRO A 489 39.46 3.18 -5.86
N LEU A 490 39.14 1.88 -5.97
CA LEU A 490 38.63 1.07 -4.87
C LEU A 490 39.77 0.80 -3.87
N HIS A 491 39.61 1.25 -2.62
CA HIS A 491 40.42 0.80 -1.49
C HIS A 491 39.89 -0.56 -0.97
N PRO A 492 40.77 -1.48 -0.53
CA PRO A 492 40.33 -2.75 0.06
C PRO A 492 39.79 -2.50 1.47
N VAL A 493 38.54 -2.90 1.73
CA VAL A 493 37.94 -2.88 3.06
C VAL A 493 38.16 -4.22 3.73
N ASP A 494 38.71 -4.13 4.94
CA ASP A 494 39.09 -5.20 5.85
C ASP A 494 37.90 -6.06 6.30
N SER A 495 38.15 -7.36 6.44
CA SER A 495 37.19 -8.41 6.75
C SER A 495 36.80 -8.43 8.24
N GLY A 496 35.80 -7.61 8.61
CA GLY A 496 35.10 -7.67 9.90
C GLY A 496 33.62 -8.06 9.70
N GLU A 497 33.15 -9.02 10.50
CA GLU A 497 31.81 -9.64 10.45
C GLU A 497 30.66 -8.63 10.21
N ILE A 498 30.04 -8.71 9.03
CA ILE A 498 28.82 -7.98 8.69
C ILE A 498 27.63 -8.69 9.34
N ALA A 499 27.09 -8.10 10.41
CA ALA A 499 25.85 -8.55 11.03
C ALA A 499 24.64 -8.15 10.17
N PHE A 500 23.99 -9.13 9.54
CA PHE A 500 22.74 -8.91 8.80
C PHE A 500 21.53 -8.77 9.74
N PRO A 501 20.66 -7.76 9.55
CA PRO A 501 19.41 -7.63 10.30
C PRO A 501 18.46 -8.79 9.98
N THR A 502 18.03 -9.52 11.00
CA THR A 502 17.05 -10.61 10.88
C THR A 502 15.66 -10.03 10.70
N SER A 503 15.26 -9.75 9.47
CA SER A 503 13.88 -9.33 9.15
C SER A 503 12.84 -10.39 9.54
N PRO A 504 11.61 -10.01 9.92
CA PRO A 504 10.51 -10.95 10.22
C PRO A 504 10.07 -11.74 8.97
N PRO A 505 9.33 -12.85 9.14
CA PRO A 505 8.88 -13.68 8.02
C PRO A 505 8.03 -12.87 7.04
N VAL A 506 8.33 -13.00 5.75
CA VAL A 506 7.60 -12.33 4.67
C VAL A 506 6.19 -12.90 4.60
N ARG A 507 5.19 -12.15 5.10
CA ARG A 507 3.77 -12.46 4.91
C ARG A 507 3.29 -11.79 3.62
N LEU A 508 2.78 -12.60 2.69
CA LEU A 508 2.08 -12.11 1.50
C LEU A 508 0.57 -11.99 1.80
N GLU A 509 -0.11 -11.21 0.96
CA GLU A 509 -1.51 -10.77 1.05
C GLU A 509 -2.46 -11.80 1.72
N GLN A 510 -3.32 -11.31 2.64
CA GLN A 510 -4.33 -12.04 3.43
C GLN A 510 -3.86 -12.78 4.70
N GLY A 511 -2.61 -12.62 5.13
CA GLY A 511 -2.14 -13.25 6.38
C GLY A 511 -1.85 -14.76 6.24
N ARG A 512 -1.86 -15.30 5.02
CA ARG A 512 -1.36 -16.65 4.73
C ARG A 512 0.18 -16.66 4.69
N ARG A 513 0.78 -17.79 5.05
CA ARG A 513 2.21 -18.01 4.86
C ARG A 513 2.52 -18.06 3.35
N ALA A 514 3.66 -17.50 2.95
CA ALA A 514 4.08 -17.60 1.56
C ALA A 514 4.34 -19.09 1.22
N ARG A 515 3.82 -19.53 0.08
CA ARG A 515 3.95 -20.90 -0.40
C ARG A 515 5.22 -21.05 -1.23
N ILE A 516 6.10 -21.94 -0.81
CA ILE A 516 7.36 -22.22 -1.50
C ILE A 516 7.30 -23.65 -2.04
N LEU A 517 7.53 -23.80 -3.34
CA LEU A 517 7.75 -25.11 -3.96
C LEU A 517 9.25 -25.40 -3.97
N VAL A 518 9.67 -26.48 -3.32
CA VAL A 518 11.07 -26.94 -3.31
C VAL A 518 11.20 -28.17 -4.21
N VAL A 519 12.08 -28.10 -5.21
CA VAL A 519 12.36 -29.17 -6.16
C VAL A 519 13.79 -29.64 -5.94
N GLU A 520 13.95 -30.85 -5.41
CA GLU A 520 15.23 -31.46 -5.02
C GLU A 520 15.12 -32.98 -5.09
N ASP A 521 16.07 -33.64 -5.76
CA ASP A 521 16.06 -35.08 -6.02
C ASP A 521 16.60 -35.92 -4.84
N GLN A 522 17.41 -35.31 -3.97
CA GLN A 522 17.96 -35.96 -2.78
C GLN A 522 17.00 -35.83 -1.58
N PRO A 523 16.46 -36.95 -1.02
CA PRO A 523 15.49 -36.90 0.07
C PRO A 523 15.99 -36.20 1.33
N ASP A 524 17.27 -36.37 1.66
CA ASP A 524 17.89 -35.74 2.83
C ASP A 524 17.97 -34.21 2.68
N MET A 525 18.35 -33.74 1.47
CA MET A 525 18.40 -32.31 1.16
C MET A 525 17.00 -31.71 1.10
N GLN A 526 16.03 -32.44 0.56
CA GLN A 526 14.63 -32.05 0.52
C GLN A 526 14.06 -31.88 1.94
N ALA A 527 14.30 -32.84 2.84
CA ALA A 527 13.90 -32.77 4.24
C ALA A 527 14.57 -31.60 4.98
N PHE A 528 15.86 -31.38 4.74
CA PHE A 528 16.60 -30.25 5.30
C PHE A 528 16.05 -28.89 4.85
N LEU A 529 15.76 -28.73 3.55
CA LEU A 529 15.18 -27.51 3.00
C LEU A 529 13.76 -27.26 3.51
N ALA A 530 12.97 -28.34 3.64
CA ALA A 530 11.62 -28.28 4.21
C ALA A 530 11.65 -27.82 5.68
N ASP A 531 12.57 -28.34 6.50
CA ASP A 531 12.72 -27.93 7.90
C ASP A 531 13.21 -26.47 8.01
N LEU A 532 14.21 -26.10 7.22
CA LEU A 532 14.78 -24.75 7.21
C LEU A 532 13.75 -23.67 6.82
N LEU A 533 12.93 -23.94 5.80
CA LEU A 533 11.95 -22.98 5.27
C LEU A 533 10.59 -23.09 5.98
N GLY A 534 10.23 -24.27 6.49
CA GLY A 534 8.94 -24.54 7.14
C GLY A 534 8.71 -23.75 8.43
N ALA A 535 9.79 -23.23 9.04
CA ALA A 535 9.72 -22.30 10.16
C ALA A 535 8.96 -21.00 9.82
N GLU A 536 9.05 -20.52 8.58
CA GLU A 536 8.53 -19.22 8.14
C GLU A 536 7.51 -19.31 7.00
N PHE A 537 7.56 -20.37 6.21
CA PHE A 537 6.82 -20.50 4.95
C PHE A 537 6.01 -21.79 4.91
N GLU A 538 5.03 -21.86 4.01
CA GLU A 538 4.31 -23.10 3.69
C GLU A 538 5.08 -23.80 2.58
N VAL A 539 5.70 -24.94 2.88
CA VAL A 539 6.62 -25.61 1.97
C VAL A 539 5.98 -26.85 1.39
N THR A 540 5.98 -26.96 0.07
CA THR A 540 5.65 -28.19 -0.66
C THR A 540 6.91 -28.66 -1.37
N THR A 541 7.21 -29.95 -1.27
CA THR A 541 8.43 -30.53 -1.86
C THR A 541 8.08 -31.53 -2.96
N CYS A 542 8.91 -31.60 -4.00
CA CYS A 542 8.84 -32.63 -5.04
C CYS A 542 10.24 -33.09 -5.47
N GLY A 543 10.31 -34.30 -6.04
CA GLY A 543 11.59 -34.97 -6.32
C GLY A 543 12.17 -34.70 -7.71
N ASP A 544 11.35 -34.23 -8.65
CA ASP A 544 11.77 -33.99 -10.02
C ASP A 544 11.06 -32.78 -10.66
N GLY A 545 11.64 -32.27 -11.76
CA GLY A 545 11.13 -31.09 -12.46
C GLY A 545 9.81 -31.31 -13.23
N ASP A 546 9.45 -32.55 -13.55
CA ASP A 546 8.21 -32.88 -14.28
C ASP A 546 7.02 -33.01 -13.30
N GLU A 547 7.25 -33.50 -12.09
CA GLU A 547 6.36 -33.42 -10.94
C GLU A 547 6.13 -31.97 -10.54
N ALA A 548 7.21 -31.17 -10.44
CA ALA A 548 7.09 -29.73 -10.18
C ALA A 548 6.18 -29.04 -11.20
N TRP A 549 6.37 -29.34 -12.50
CA TRP A 549 5.55 -28.77 -13.57
C TRP A 549 4.06 -29.13 -13.45
N ARG A 550 3.73 -30.35 -13.01
CA ARG A 550 2.34 -30.76 -12.77
C ARG A 550 1.72 -30.08 -11.56
N LEU A 551 2.51 -29.79 -10.52
CA LEU A 551 2.05 -29.15 -9.28
C LEU A 551 1.85 -27.63 -9.41
N LEU A 552 2.63 -26.96 -10.27
CA LEU A 552 2.62 -25.49 -10.41
C LEU A 552 1.22 -24.86 -10.61
N PRO A 553 0.34 -25.35 -11.52
CA PRO A 553 -0.97 -24.74 -11.75
C PRO A 553 -1.92 -24.86 -10.56
N ALA A 554 -1.86 -25.97 -9.82
CA ALA A 554 -2.72 -26.24 -8.67
C ALA A 554 -2.20 -25.53 -7.41
N LEU A 555 -0.89 -25.58 -7.17
CA LEU A 555 -0.26 -25.03 -5.98
C LEU A 555 -0.15 -23.51 -6.03
N LYS A 556 0.05 -22.90 -7.21
CA LYS A 556 0.30 -21.46 -7.40
C LYS A 556 1.30 -20.90 -6.35
N PRO A 557 2.55 -21.38 -6.34
CA PRO A 557 3.53 -21.00 -5.33
C PRO A 557 3.94 -19.52 -5.44
N ASP A 558 4.28 -18.94 -4.30
CA ASP A 558 4.80 -17.57 -4.20
C ASP A 558 6.30 -17.49 -4.54
N LEU A 559 7.02 -18.62 -4.48
CA LEU A 559 8.41 -18.78 -4.94
C LEU A 559 8.70 -20.24 -5.27
N VAL A 560 9.54 -20.49 -6.28
CA VAL A 560 10.07 -21.81 -6.62
C VAL A 560 11.56 -21.86 -6.28
N LEU A 561 11.96 -22.83 -5.46
CA LEU A 561 13.35 -23.14 -5.16
C LEU A 561 13.68 -24.49 -5.84
N THR A 562 14.61 -24.51 -6.79
CA THR A 562 14.89 -25.74 -7.57
C THR A 562 16.38 -26.01 -7.65
N ASP A 563 16.79 -27.28 -7.54
CA ASP A 563 18.16 -27.67 -7.86
C ASP A 563 18.42 -27.60 -9.36
N ASP A 564 19.64 -27.24 -9.73
CA ASP A 564 20.12 -27.10 -11.11
C ASP A 564 20.20 -28.47 -11.80
N GLN A 565 20.72 -29.49 -11.09
CA GLN A 565 20.94 -30.83 -11.61
C GLN A 565 20.04 -31.85 -10.92
N MET A 566 19.03 -32.33 -11.65
CA MET A 566 18.11 -33.37 -11.17
C MET A 566 17.76 -34.34 -12.32
N PRO A 567 17.32 -35.58 -12.02
CA PRO A 567 16.83 -36.52 -13.02
C PRO A 567 15.57 -36.00 -13.74
N GLY A 568 15.41 -36.32 -15.02
CA GLY A 568 14.27 -35.84 -15.83
C GLY A 568 14.47 -34.39 -16.28
N ARG A 569 13.47 -33.53 -16.05
CA ARG A 569 13.58 -32.09 -16.33
C ARG A 569 14.52 -31.39 -15.34
N SER A 570 15.61 -30.80 -15.85
CA SER A 570 16.56 -30.03 -15.03
C SER A 570 15.94 -28.73 -14.48
N GLY A 571 16.50 -28.20 -13.38
CA GLY A 571 16.02 -26.96 -12.78
C GLY A 571 16.12 -25.75 -13.69
N THR A 572 17.16 -25.67 -14.54
CA THR A 572 17.28 -24.63 -15.56
C THR A 572 16.20 -24.75 -16.63
N SER A 573 15.86 -25.98 -17.06
CA SER A 573 14.78 -26.22 -18.02
C SER A 573 13.42 -25.92 -17.42
N LEU A 574 13.21 -26.22 -16.14
CA LEU A 574 12.01 -25.87 -15.39
C LEU A 574 11.87 -24.35 -15.25
N CYS A 575 12.95 -23.65 -14.89
CA CYS A 575 12.99 -22.20 -14.80
C CYS A 575 12.60 -21.57 -16.15
N GLN A 576 13.20 -22.03 -17.24
CA GLN A 576 12.89 -21.51 -18.57
C GLN A 576 11.42 -21.77 -18.97
N ALA A 577 10.86 -22.93 -18.61
CA ALA A 577 9.45 -23.23 -18.83
C ALA A 577 8.52 -22.33 -18.01
N ILE A 578 8.83 -22.08 -16.73
CA ILE A 578 8.09 -21.14 -15.86
C ILE A 578 8.11 -19.73 -16.44
N LYS A 579 9.28 -19.27 -16.88
CA LYS A 579 9.44 -17.91 -17.41
C LYS A 579 8.82 -17.71 -18.80
N SER A 580 8.62 -18.78 -19.56
CA SER A 580 7.99 -18.74 -20.88
C SER A 580 6.45 -18.83 -20.84
N ASP A 581 5.88 -19.24 -19.70
CA ASP A 581 4.43 -19.35 -19.52
C ASP A 581 3.82 -18.03 -19.03
N ALA A 582 2.80 -17.52 -19.72
CA ALA A 582 2.19 -16.22 -19.41
C ALA A 582 1.58 -16.15 -17.99
N ALA A 583 1.06 -17.27 -17.47
CA ALA A 583 0.45 -17.33 -16.14
C ALA A 583 1.49 -17.49 -15.02
N LEU A 584 2.65 -18.09 -15.31
CA LEU A 584 3.68 -18.42 -14.31
C LEU A 584 4.93 -17.52 -14.36
N SER A 585 5.13 -16.76 -15.44
CA SER A 585 6.33 -15.95 -15.71
C SER A 585 6.73 -14.98 -14.59
N THR A 586 5.74 -14.50 -13.82
CA THR A 586 5.94 -13.58 -12.69
C THR A 586 6.32 -14.28 -11.38
N THR A 587 6.35 -15.61 -11.35
CA THR A 587 6.77 -16.39 -10.18
C THR A 587 8.29 -16.38 -10.08
N PRO A 588 8.87 -15.96 -8.94
CA PRO A 588 10.31 -15.93 -8.76
C PRO A 588 10.86 -17.36 -8.63
N VAL A 589 11.96 -17.62 -9.31
CA VAL A 589 12.69 -18.89 -9.32
C VAL A 589 14.09 -18.67 -8.76
N VAL A 590 14.43 -19.42 -7.71
CA VAL A 590 15.78 -19.44 -7.11
C VAL A 590 16.42 -20.79 -7.44
N LEU A 591 17.57 -20.76 -8.12
CA LEU A 591 18.32 -21.97 -8.49
C LEU A 591 19.35 -22.33 -7.41
N LEU A 592 19.36 -23.59 -6.95
CA LEU A 592 20.49 -24.14 -6.19
C LEU A 592 21.48 -24.76 -7.18
N THR A 593 22.77 -24.44 -7.13
CA THR A 593 23.75 -24.96 -8.12
C THR A 593 25.04 -25.43 -7.46
N ALA A 594 25.59 -26.58 -7.88
CA ALA A 594 26.86 -27.09 -7.37
C ALA A 594 28.11 -26.37 -7.94
N ARG A 595 27.94 -25.49 -8.94
CA ARG A 595 29.06 -24.81 -9.61
C ARG A 595 29.27 -23.43 -9.02
N ALA A 596 30.22 -23.31 -8.10
CA ALA A 596 30.71 -22.02 -7.66
C ALA A 596 31.56 -21.35 -8.76
N GLY A 597 31.17 -20.16 -9.22
CA GLY A 597 31.94 -19.35 -10.18
C GLY A 597 31.12 -18.71 -11.30
N THR A 598 31.78 -17.91 -12.14
CA THR A 598 31.18 -17.06 -13.18
C THR A 598 30.33 -17.83 -14.20
N GLU A 599 30.72 -19.08 -14.52
CA GLU A 599 30.03 -19.90 -15.51
C GLU A 599 28.68 -20.45 -15.00
N GLY A 600 28.58 -20.78 -13.72
CA GLY A 600 27.32 -21.18 -13.08
C GLY A 600 26.34 -20.01 -13.00
N THR A 601 26.85 -18.82 -12.65
CA THR A 601 26.07 -17.57 -12.63
C THR A 601 25.51 -17.19 -13.99
N LEU A 602 26.31 -17.27 -15.05
CA LEU A 602 25.87 -16.95 -16.42
C LEU A 602 24.76 -17.89 -16.91
N ARG A 603 24.82 -19.18 -16.59
CA ARG A 603 23.78 -20.15 -16.95
C ARG A 603 22.48 -19.93 -16.18
N ALA A 604 22.55 -19.61 -14.89
CA ALA A 604 21.36 -19.33 -14.07
C ALA A 604 20.59 -18.11 -14.59
N TYR A 605 21.30 -17.02 -14.92
CA TYR A 605 20.67 -15.84 -15.51
C TYR A 605 20.19 -16.08 -16.95
N ALA A 606 20.91 -16.85 -17.76
CA ALA A 606 20.48 -17.20 -19.12
C ALA A 606 19.20 -18.06 -19.12
N ALA A 607 18.96 -18.86 -18.09
CA ALA A 607 17.72 -19.62 -17.90
C ALA A 607 16.55 -18.75 -17.39
N GLY A 608 16.79 -17.47 -17.08
CA GLY A 608 15.78 -16.54 -16.59
C GLY A 608 15.52 -16.60 -15.09
N ALA A 609 16.42 -17.19 -14.28
CA ALA A 609 16.24 -17.24 -12.84
C ALA A 609 16.39 -15.86 -12.19
N ASP A 610 15.58 -15.60 -11.17
CA ASP A 610 15.57 -14.33 -10.44
C ASP A 610 16.70 -14.27 -9.41
N ASP A 611 17.14 -15.44 -8.92
CA ASP A 611 18.36 -15.58 -8.10
C ASP A 611 18.95 -16.99 -8.16
N PHE A 612 20.15 -17.17 -7.60
CA PHE A 612 20.77 -18.46 -7.42
C PHE A 612 21.60 -18.56 -6.13
N VAL A 613 21.81 -19.78 -5.65
CA VAL A 613 22.57 -20.11 -4.44
C VAL A 613 23.51 -21.28 -4.72
N ALA A 614 24.82 -21.10 -4.50
CA ALA A 614 25.80 -22.16 -4.71
C ALA A 614 25.80 -23.19 -3.57
N LYS A 615 25.78 -24.49 -3.89
CA LYS A 615 25.98 -25.62 -2.97
C LYS A 615 27.50 -25.86 -2.78
N PRO A 616 28.00 -26.09 -1.56
CA PRO A 616 27.30 -26.03 -0.28
C PRO A 616 27.00 -24.58 0.13
N PHE A 617 25.80 -24.34 0.66
CA PHE A 617 25.35 -23.00 1.09
C PHE A 617 25.20 -22.90 2.61
N HIS A 618 25.37 -21.67 3.11
CA HIS A 618 25.05 -21.37 4.49
C HIS A 618 23.52 -21.18 4.64
N PRO A 619 22.84 -21.81 5.62
CA PRO A 619 21.38 -21.77 5.75
C PRO A 619 20.80 -20.36 5.83
N ARG A 620 21.50 -19.46 6.55
CA ARG A 620 21.12 -18.03 6.66
C ARG A 620 21.18 -17.28 5.32
N ILE A 621 22.08 -17.64 4.41
CA ILE A 621 22.20 -17.00 3.10
C ILE A 621 21.02 -17.39 2.22
N LEU A 622 20.66 -18.67 2.21
CA LEU A 622 19.49 -19.16 1.48
C LEU A 622 18.20 -18.47 1.96
N LEU A 623 17.97 -18.44 3.28
CA LEU A 623 16.83 -17.73 3.88
C LEU A 623 16.79 -16.24 3.50
N ALA A 624 17.94 -15.55 3.51
CA ALA A 624 18.01 -14.15 3.14
C ALA A 624 17.62 -13.91 1.68
N ARG A 625 18.09 -14.76 0.76
CA ARG A 625 17.75 -14.67 -0.67
C ARG A 625 16.29 -14.97 -0.95
N VAL A 626 15.73 -16.01 -0.33
CA VAL A 626 14.30 -16.35 -0.42
C VAL A 626 13.43 -15.18 0.07
N ARG A 627 13.77 -14.57 1.21
CA ARG A 627 13.04 -13.40 1.73
C ARG A 627 13.11 -12.20 0.78
N ALA A 628 14.29 -11.92 0.22
CA ALA A 628 14.49 -10.80 -0.71
C ALA A 628 13.60 -10.97 -1.96
N GLN A 629 13.53 -12.17 -2.53
CA GLN A 629 12.72 -12.44 -3.72
C GLN A 629 11.21 -12.36 -3.44
N LEU A 630 10.75 -12.87 -2.29
CA LEU A 630 9.36 -12.71 -1.88
C LEU A 630 8.98 -11.24 -1.63
N HIS A 631 9.89 -10.45 -1.07
CA HIS A 631 9.67 -9.01 -0.86
C HIS A 631 9.62 -8.23 -2.19
N LEU A 632 10.52 -8.52 -3.14
CA LEU A 632 10.49 -7.91 -4.47
C LEU A 632 9.19 -8.26 -5.21
N ARG A 633 8.71 -9.50 -5.10
CA ARG A 633 7.41 -9.91 -5.65
C ARG A 633 6.25 -9.11 -5.03
N ALA A 634 6.25 -8.93 -3.72
CA ALA A 634 5.23 -8.14 -3.02
C ALA A 634 5.20 -6.68 -3.50
N LEU A 635 6.38 -6.06 -3.61
CA LEU A 635 6.52 -4.67 -4.08
C LEU A 635 6.06 -4.52 -5.55
N SER A 636 6.44 -5.45 -6.42
CA SER A 636 6.00 -5.44 -7.82
C SER A 636 4.48 -5.61 -7.94
N ALA A 637 3.86 -6.43 -7.10
CA ALA A 637 2.41 -6.58 -7.05
C ALA A 637 1.72 -5.29 -6.54
N GLU A 638 2.31 -4.61 -5.55
CA GLU A 638 1.83 -3.33 -5.05
C GLU A 638 1.93 -2.22 -6.11
N LEU A 639 3.04 -2.16 -6.84
CA LEU A 639 3.25 -1.21 -7.94
C LEU A 639 2.26 -1.47 -9.08
N ALA A 640 2.05 -2.73 -9.48
CA ALA A 640 1.03 -3.09 -10.46
C ALA A 640 -0.39 -2.70 -9.98
N ARG A 641 -0.66 -2.74 -8.68
CA ARG A 641 -1.93 -2.26 -8.09
C ARG A 641 -2.04 -0.73 -8.12
N LYS A 642 -0.95 0.00 -7.88
CA LYS A 642 -0.88 1.47 -8.05
C LYS A 642 -1.05 1.86 -9.53
N GLU A 643 -0.50 1.10 -10.47
CA GLU A 643 -0.75 1.29 -11.89
C GLU A 643 -2.22 1.00 -12.26
N ARG A 644 -2.85 -0.02 -11.66
CA ARG A 644 -4.31 -0.23 -11.80
C ARG A 644 -5.13 0.95 -11.28
N LEU A 645 -4.66 1.68 -10.26
CA LEU A 645 -5.29 2.93 -9.79
C LEU A 645 -5.11 4.07 -10.80
N ALA A 646 -4.01 4.12 -11.56
CA ALA A 646 -3.89 5.03 -12.71
C ALA A 646 -4.85 4.63 -13.86
N THR A 647 -5.15 3.34 -14.00
CA THR A 647 -6.23 2.86 -14.88
C THR A 647 -7.61 3.36 -14.44
N VAL A 648 -7.85 3.56 -13.13
CA VAL A 648 -9.11 4.18 -12.61
C VAL A 648 -9.25 5.64 -13.04
N GLY A 649 -8.16 6.42 -13.09
CA GLY A 649 -8.17 7.77 -13.68
C GLY A 649 -8.56 7.72 -15.18
N THR A 650 -8.02 6.74 -15.91
CA THR A 650 -8.37 6.51 -17.32
C THR A 650 -9.84 6.08 -17.48
N LEU A 651 -10.36 5.23 -16.58
CA LEU A 651 -11.77 4.83 -16.49
C LEU A 651 -12.70 6.02 -16.26
N ALA A 652 -12.35 6.90 -15.32
CA ALA A 652 -13.09 8.14 -15.08
C ALA A 652 -13.11 9.00 -16.36
N ALA A 653 -11.98 9.16 -17.06
CA ALA A 653 -11.92 9.96 -18.28
C ALA A 653 -12.79 9.41 -19.43
N GLY A 654 -12.87 8.09 -19.55
CA GLY A 654 -13.75 7.43 -20.49
C GLY A 654 -15.24 7.54 -20.17
N ILE A 655 -15.61 7.34 -18.91
CA ILE A 655 -16.98 7.53 -18.42
C ILE A 655 -17.41 9.00 -18.61
N LEU A 656 -16.54 9.94 -18.26
CA LEU A 656 -16.78 11.37 -18.46
C LEU A 656 -16.98 11.71 -19.94
N HIS A 657 -16.21 11.10 -20.85
CA HIS A 657 -16.41 11.23 -22.29
C HIS A 657 -17.76 10.65 -22.75
N GLU A 658 -18.18 9.52 -22.18
CA GLU A 658 -19.50 8.93 -22.44
C GLU A 658 -20.66 9.79 -21.95
N ILE A 659 -20.51 10.53 -20.85
CA ILE A 659 -21.53 11.47 -20.35
C ILE A 659 -21.53 12.75 -21.20
N ARG A 660 -20.36 13.21 -21.66
CA ARG A 660 -20.23 14.45 -22.45
C ARG A 660 -21.04 14.41 -23.75
N ASN A 661 -21.06 13.26 -24.41
CA ASN A 661 -21.75 13.08 -25.69
C ASN A 661 -23.28 13.29 -25.63
N PRO A 662 -24.03 12.59 -24.76
CA PRO A 662 -25.47 12.82 -24.62
C PRO A 662 -25.77 14.23 -24.06
N VAL A 663 -24.94 14.80 -23.17
CA VAL A 663 -25.15 16.18 -22.69
C VAL A 663 -25.09 17.20 -23.83
N ASN A 664 -24.12 17.08 -24.73
CA ASN A 664 -24.01 17.94 -25.91
C ASN A 664 -25.18 17.76 -26.88
N ALA A 665 -25.67 16.52 -27.07
CA ALA A 665 -26.86 16.24 -27.85
C ALA A 665 -28.10 16.92 -27.24
N LEU A 666 -28.24 16.86 -25.91
CA LEU A 666 -29.29 17.51 -25.13
C LEU A 666 -29.29 19.03 -25.34
N MET A 667 -28.12 19.66 -25.24
CA MET A 667 -27.95 21.10 -25.45
C MET A 667 -28.25 21.53 -26.89
N SER A 668 -27.79 20.75 -27.88
CA SER A 668 -28.04 21.06 -29.29
C SER A 668 -29.53 20.95 -29.62
N ALA A 669 -30.21 19.91 -29.11
CA ALA A 669 -31.63 19.70 -29.34
C ALA A 669 -32.49 20.77 -28.66
N THR A 670 -32.20 21.12 -27.41
CA THR A 670 -32.91 22.20 -26.69
C THR A 670 -32.72 23.57 -27.33
N ARG A 671 -31.49 23.97 -27.70
CA ARG A 671 -31.27 25.25 -28.40
C ARG A 671 -32.02 25.33 -29.72
N THR A 672 -32.08 24.21 -30.45
CA THR A 672 -32.82 24.14 -31.71
C THR A 672 -34.32 24.27 -31.46
N LEU A 673 -34.88 23.56 -30.48
CA LEU A 673 -36.30 23.64 -30.11
C LEU A 673 -36.77 25.03 -29.69
N GLY A 674 -35.86 25.89 -29.20
CA GLY A 674 -36.14 27.30 -28.90
C GLY A 674 -36.36 28.19 -30.15
N SER A 675 -36.15 27.68 -31.36
CA SER A 675 -36.35 28.46 -32.60
C SER A 675 -37.83 28.51 -33.03
N PRO A 676 -38.37 29.69 -33.38
CA PRO A 676 -39.81 29.89 -33.58
C PRO A 676 -40.44 29.20 -34.82
N ASN A 677 -39.64 28.72 -35.79
CA ASN A 677 -40.13 28.21 -37.09
C ASN A 677 -39.70 26.76 -37.41
N LEU A 678 -39.86 25.82 -36.47
CA LEU A 678 -39.54 24.40 -36.70
C LEU A 678 -40.75 23.58 -37.18
N PRO A 679 -40.62 22.78 -38.27
CA PRO A 679 -41.64 21.83 -38.69
C PRO A 679 -41.98 20.81 -37.60
N HIS A 680 -43.26 20.43 -37.47
CA HIS A 680 -43.74 19.48 -36.45
C HIS A 680 -42.96 18.15 -36.44
N ALA A 681 -42.63 17.59 -37.63
CA ALA A 681 -41.85 16.35 -37.73
C ALA A 681 -40.41 16.49 -37.23
N SER A 682 -39.78 17.67 -37.41
CA SER A 682 -38.44 17.94 -36.89
C SER A 682 -38.45 18.19 -35.38
N ARG A 683 -39.55 18.74 -34.86
CA ARG A 683 -39.77 18.96 -33.42
C ARG A 683 -39.90 17.63 -32.67
N ALA A 684 -40.68 16.68 -33.21
CA ALA A 684 -40.82 15.33 -32.65
C ALA A 684 -39.48 14.58 -32.59
N ARG A 685 -38.72 14.58 -33.70
CA ARG A 685 -37.38 13.96 -33.74
C ARG A 685 -36.40 14.52 -32.72
N LEU A 686 -36.43 15.83 -32.46
CA LEU A 686 -35.57 16.46 -31.47
C LEU A 686 -35.95 16.07 -30.03
N LEU A 687 -37.23 15.79 -29.76
CA LEU A 687 -37.69 15.29 -28.47
C LEU A 687 -37.23 13.84 -28.24
N ASP A 688 -37.25 12.99 -29.26
CA ASP A 688 -36.71 11.63 -29.16
C ASP A 688 -35.20 11.65 -28.85
N VAL A 689 -34.45 12.56 -29.48
CA VAL A 689 -33.02 12.77 -29.19
C VAL A 689 -32.81 13.24 -27.74
N LEU A 690 -33.68 14.10 -27.20
CA LEU A 690 -33.62 14.52 -25.80
C LEU A 690 -33.91 13.35 -24.85
N ALA A 691 -34.94 12.54 -25.14
CA ALA A 691 -35.30 11.38 -24.34
C ALA A 691 -34.13 10.35 -24.29
N ASP A 692 -33.59 9.99 -25.45
CA ASP A 692 -32.49 9.01 -25.56
C ASP A 692 -31.21 9.52 -24.87
N ALA A 693 -30.87 10.81 -25.05
CA ALA A 693 -29.74 11.43 -24.37
C ALA A 693 -29.89 11.40 -22.84
N THR A 694 -31.07 11.75 -22.33
CA THR A 694 -31.31 11.82 -20.88
C THR A 694 -31.29 10.42 -20.25
N GLN A 695 -31.88 9.43 -20.92
CA GLN A 695 -31.91 8.04 -20.46
C GLN A 695 -30.52 7.37 -20.53
N ARG A 696 -29.67 7.79 -21.46
CA ARG A 696 -28.28 7.36 -21.53
C ARG A 696 -27.44 7.91 -20.38
N ILE A 697 -27.60 9.19 -20.04
CA ILE A 697 -26.91 9.78 -18.87
C ILE A 697 -27.36 9.07 -17.58
N HIS A 698 -28.66 8.79 -17.43
CA HIS A 698 -29.21 8.08 -16.27
C HIS A 698 -28.60 6.69 -16.08
N ARG A 699 -28.45 5.92 -17.18
CA ARG A 699 -27.78 4.60 -17.13
C ARG A 699 -26.33 4.71 -16.67
N ILE A 700 -25.55 5.65 -17.22
CA ILE A 700 -24.15 5.84 -16.84
C ILE A 700 -24.01 6.21 -15.36
N THR A 701 -24.87 7.11 -14.86
CA THR A 701 -24.87 7.48 -13.43
C THR A 701 -25.26 6.32 -12.52
N ALA A 702 -26.16 5.44 -12.93
CA ALA A 702 -26.52 4.24 -12.17
C ALA A 702 -25.37 3.22 -12.11
N THR A 703 -24.61 3.07 -13.20
CA THR A 703 -23.42 2.21 -13.26
C THR A 703 -22.29 2.73 -12.35
N LEU A 704 -22.09 4.05 -12.31
CA LEU A 704 -21.16 4.69 -11.38
C LEU A 704 -21.53 4.39 -9.92
N ASP A 705 -22.82 4.47 -9.56
CA ASP A 705 -23.33 4.23 -8.21
C ASP A 705 -23.08 2.78 -7.73
N ALA A 706 -23.30 1.80 -8.62
CA ALA A 706 -23.03 0.39 -8.34
C ALA A 706 -21.54 0.08 -8.07
N HIS A 707 -20.61 0.90 -8.59
CA HIS A 707 -19.17 0.78 -8.30
C HIS A 707 -18.77 1.39 -6.95
N VAL A 708 -19.53 2.36 -6.43
CA VAL A 708 -19.24 3.05 -5.16
C VAL A 708 -19.73 2.24 -3.97
N ARG A 709 -20.87 1.58 -4.15
CA ARG A 709 -21.46 0.66 -3.20
C ARG A 709 -21.49 -0.72 -3.87
N PRO A 710 -20.38 -1.49 -3.84
CA PRO A 710 -20.54 -2.93 -3.96
C PRO A 710 -21.55 -3.30 -2.87
N ALA A 711 -22.63 -3.99 -3.23
CA ALA A 711 -23.78 -4.20 -2.36
C ALA A 711 -23.34 -4.69 -0.97
N ASP A 712 -23.23 -3.76 -0.02
CA ASP A 712 -23.28 -4.06 1.39
C ASP A 712 -24.72 -4.51 1.65
N ASP A 713 -24.84 -5.70 2.23
CA ASP A 713 -26.07 -6.33 2.69
C ASP A 713 -26.96 -7.03 1.64
N GLY A 714 -26.49 -8.21 1.24
CA GLY A 714 -27.36 -9.31 0.80
C GLY A 714 -26.53 -10.55 0.53
N GLY A 715 -26.85 -11.67 1.19
CA GLY A 715 -26.26 -12.98 0.90
C GLY A 715 -26.36 -13.36 -0.60
N PRO A 716 -25.83 -14.51 -1.03
CA PRO A 716 -25.71 -14.85 -2.46
C PRO A 716 -27.05 -14.68 -3.17
N ALA A 717 -27.20 -13.57 -3.90
CA ALA A 717 -28.39 -13.30 -4.67
C ALA A 717 -28.40 -14.30 -5.82
N VAL A 718 -29.47 -15.09 -5.88
CA VAL A 718 -29.68 -16.06 -6.95
C VAL A 718 -30.75 -15.49 -7.86
N CYS A 719 -30.53 -15.52 -9.17
CA CYS A 719 -31.50 -15.07 -10.16
C CYS A 719 -31.78 -16.14 -11.20
N ASP A 720 -33.02 -16.16 -11.70
CA ASP A 720 -33.41 -16.95 -12.87
C ASP A 720 -32.94 -16.23 -14.14
N LEU A 721 -32.00 -16.86 -14.86
CA LEU A 721 -31.43 -16.31 -16.08
C LEU A 721 -32.45 -16.21 -17.22
N ALA A 722 -33.41 -17.12 -17.30
CA ALA A 722 -34.45 -17.08 -18.33
C ALA A 722 -35.35 -15.85 -18.16
N ALA A 723 -35.74 -15.55 -16.92
CA ALA A 723 -36.52 -14.34 -16.58
C ALA A 723 -35.73 -13.05 -16.84
N CYS A 724 -34.43 -13.06 -16.58
CA CYS A 724 -33.52 -11.93 -16.85
C CYS A 724 -33.39 -11.65 -18.36
N ILE A 725 -33.22 -12.70 -19.17
CA ILE A 725 -33.18 -12.58 -20.64
C ILE A 725 -34.53 -12.04 -21.16
N ALA A 726 -35.66 -12.59 -20.70
CA ALA A 726 -36.98 -12.11 -21.11
C ALA A 726 -37.20 -10.62 -20.80
N SER A 727 -36.80 -10.18 -19.60
CA SER A 727 -36.87 -8.77 -19.20
C SER A 727 -35.96 -7.88 -20.05
N THR A 728 -34.78 -8.39 -20.41
CA THR A 728 -33.84 -7.68 -21.29
C THR A 728 -34.38 -7.53 -22.72
N LEU A 729 -35.02 -8.57 -23.25
CA LEU A 729 -35.63 -8.53 -24.58
C LEU A 729 -36.81 -7.54 -24.62
N GLN A 730 -37.65 -7.50 -23.58
CA GLN A 730 -38.71 -6.49 -23.45
C GLN A 730 -38.16 -5.05 -23.45
N LEU A 731 -37.02 -4.82 -22.78
CA LEU A 731 -36.35 -3.51 -22.78
C LEU A 731 -35.82 -3.10 -24.17
N LEU A 732 -35.46 -4.07 -25.01
CA LEU A 732 -34.87 -3.86 -26.32
C LEU A 732 -35.88 -3.98 -27.48
N ASP A 733 -37.16 -4.23 -27.21
CA ASP A 733 -38.21 -4.49 -28.20
C ASP A 733 -38.25 -3.43 -29.33
N HIS A 734 -38.21 -2.15 -28.96
CA HIS A 734 -38.18 -1.03 -29.91
C HIS A 734 -36.92 -0.96 -30.81
N ARG A 735 -35.83 -1.64 -30.43
CA ARG A 735 -34.55 -1.67 -31.18
C ARG A 735 -34.33 -2.95 -31.96
N LEU A 736 -34.98 -4.04 -31.54
CA LEU A 736 -34.87 -5.33 -32.21
C LEU A 736 -35.47 -5.28 -33.63
N GLY A 737 -36.51 -4.49 -33.87
CA GLY A 737 -37.03 -4.28 -35.23
C GLY A 737 -37.45 -5.60 -35.89
N GLU A 738 -36.79 -5.98 -37.00
CA GLU A 738 -37.00 -7.24 -37.74
C GLU A 738 -36.03 -8.38 -37.33
N VAL A 739 -35.16 -8.16 -36.33
CA VAL A 739 -34.15 -9.15 -35.91
C VAL A 739 -34.81 -10.29 -35.15
N GLU A 740 -34.61 -11.54 -35.61
CA GLU A 740 -35.17 -12.73 -34.98
C GLU A 740 -34.30 -13.16 -33.79
N VAL A 741 -34.87 -13.17 -32.58
CA VAL A 741 -34.18 -13.64 -31.37
C VAL A 741 -34.78 -14.96 -30.90
N ARG A 742 -33.96 -16.02 -30.83
CA ARG A 742 -34.38 -17.33 -30.31
C ARG A 742 -33.68 -17.61 -28.99
N VAL A 743 -34.45 -18.04 -28.00
CA VAL A 743 -33.93 -18.50 -26.70
C VAL A 743 -34.06 -20.02 -26.65
N LEU A 744 -32.92 -20.73 -26.53
CA LEU A 744 -32.82 -22.18 -26.57
C LEU A 744 -32.42 -22.70 -25.19
N GLY A 745 -33.23 -23.55 -24.56
CA GLY A 745 -32.90 -24.15 -23.25
C GLY A 745 -34.14 -24.56 -22.47
N GLU A 746 -33.99 -25.54 -21.57
CA GLU A 746 -35.08 -26.09 -20.75
C GLU A 746 -35.00 -25.58 -19.30
N GLY A 747 -36.04 -24.84 -18.88
CA GLY A 747 -36.35 -24.55 -17.48
C GLY A 747 -35.71 -23.29 -16.85
N PRO A 748 -36.17 -22.88 -15.65
CA PRO A 748 -35.61 -21.75 -14.91
C PRO A 748 -34.23 -22.11 -14.36
N LEU A 749 -33.18 -21.58 -14.97
CA LEU A 749 -31.79 -21.80 -14.57
C LEU A 749 -31.34 -20.71 -13.60
N GLN A 750 -31.07 -21.12 -12.36
CA GLN A 750 -30.68 -20.25 -11.27
C GLN A 750 -29.15 -20.05 -11.28
N ALA A 751 -28.70 -18.80 -11.22
CA ALA A 751 -27.28 -18.46 -11.13
C ALA A 751 -27.02 -17.52 -9.94
N ARG A 752 -25.85 -17.64 -9.31
CA ARG A 752 -25.41 -16.78 -8.19
C ARG A 752 -24.94 -15.41 -8.69
N ILE A 753 -25.87 -14.61 -9.18
CA ILE A 753 -25.63 -13.23 -9.62
C ILE A 753 -26.88 -12.39 -9.37
N GLN A 754 -26.71 -11.09 -9.13
CA GLN A 754 -27.84 -10.16 -9.01
C GLN A 754 -28.50 -9.90 -10.38
N PRO A 755 -29.84 -9.78 -10.46
CA PRO A 755 -30.56 -9.53 -11.72
C PRO A 755 -30.10 -8.26 -12.46
N GLY A 756 -29.81 -7.17 -11.73
CA GLY A 756 -29.40 -5.90 -12.34
C GLY A 756 -28.08 -6.00 -13.14
N PRO A 757 -26.97 -6.43 -12.50
CA PRO A 757 -25.70 -6.65 -13.17
C PRO A 757 -25.79 -7.61 -14.36
N ILE A 758 -26.48 -8.75 -14.25
CA ILE A 758 -26.57 -9.71 -15.36
C ILE A 758 -27.40 -9.17 -16.54
N ASN A 759 -28.48 -8.44 -16.28
CA ASN A 759 -29.25 -7.77 -17.34
C ASN A 759 -28.38 -6.77 -18.12
N GLN A 760 -27.49 -6.06 -17.45
CA GLN A 760 -26.55 -5.15 -18.11
C GLN A 760 -25.61 -5.89 -19.07
N VAL A 761 -25.17 -7.10 -18.72
CA VAL A 761 -24.35 -7.96 -19.59
C VAL A 761 -25.14 -8.33 -20.85
N PHE A 762 -26.39 -8.79 -20.70
CA PHE A 762 -27.24 -9.16 -21.82
C PHE A 762 -27.56 -7.98 -22.74
N VAL A 763 -27.89 -6.82 -22.18
CA VAL A 763 -28.10 -5.59 -22.96
C VAL A 763 -26.86 -5.25 -23.79
N ASN A 764 -25.66 -5.34 -23.19
CA ASN A 764 -24.42 -5.02 -23.90
C ASN A 764 -24.13 -5.99 -25.05
N LEU A 765 -24.36 -7.29 -24.86
CA LEU A 765 -24.10 -8.30 -25.89
C LEU A 765 -25.11 -8.19 -27.05
N ILE A 766 -26.39 -8.02 -26.73
CA ILE A 766 -27.45 -7.89 -27.74
C ILE A 766 -27.30 -6.56 -28.51
N ASP A 767 -27.02 -5.43 -27.84
CA ASP A 767 -26.79 -4.14 -28.53
C ASP A 767 -25.54 -4.19 -29.42
N ASN A 768 -24.50 -4.93 -29.04
CA ASN A 768 -23.33 -5.16 -29.88
C ASN A 768 -23.67 -5.98 -31.14
N ALA A 769 -24.47 -7.03 -31.00
CA ALA A 769 -24.94 -7.84 -32.13
C ALA A 769 -25.77 -7.00 -33.13
N LEU A 770 -26.72 -6.20 -32.62
CA LEU A 770 -27.53 -5.29 -33.44
C LEU A 770 -26.66 -4.29 -34.22
N ARG A 771 -25.66 -3.70 -33.57
CA ARG A 771 -24.71 -2.77 -34.22
C ARG A 771 -23.82 -3.46 -35.26
N ALA A 772 -23.53 -4.75 -35.07
CA ALA A 772 -22.76 -5.55 -36.00
C ALA A 772 -23.57 -5.98 -37.24
N GLY A 773 -24.86 -5.60 -37.30
CA GLY A 773 -25.78 -5.89 -38.40
C GLY A 773 -26.41 -7.28 -38.32
N ALA A 774 -26.50 -7.87 -37.12
CA ALA A 774 -27.12 -9.18 -36.93
C ALA A 774 -28.60 -9.15 -37.34
N THR A 775 -29.03 -10.19 -38.05
CA THR A 775 -30.43 -10.48 -38.38
C THR A 775 -31.01 -11.61 -37.53
N HIS A 776 -30.15 -12.44 -36.94
CA HIS A 776 -30.52 -13.53 -36.05
C HIS A 776 -29.62 -13.53 -34.80
N ILE A 777 -30.22 -13.69 -33.63
CA ILE A 777 -29.52 -13.82 -32.36
C ILE A 777 -30.04 -15.06 -31.62
N ASP A 778 -29.18 -16.04 -31.37
CA ASP A 778 -29.49 -17.24 -30.60
C ASP A 778 -28.91 -17.14 -29.19
N ILE A 779 -29.75 -17.28 -28.17
CA ILE A 779 -29.36 -17.30 -26.76
C ILE A 779 -29.61 -18.69 -26.20
N ALA A 780 -28.55 -19.49 -26.02
CA ALA A 780 -28.64 -20.84 -25.48
C ALA A 780 -28.29 -20.87 -23.98
N LEU A 781 -29.11 -21.52 -23.17
CA LEU A 781 -28.83 -21.79 -21.76
C LEU A 781 -28.58 -23.29 -21.54
N HIS A 782 -27.49 -23.62 -20.84
CA HIS A 782 -27.10 -24.98 -20.53
C HIS A 782 -26.84 -25.14 -19.03
N ASP A 783 -27.45 -26.15 -18.41
CA ASP A 783 -27.10 -26.60 -17.06
C ASP A 783 -25.87 -27.50 -17.13
N VAL A 784 -24.84 -27.20 -16.35
CA VAL A 784 -23.60 -27.97 -16.26
C VAL A 784 -23.35 -28.43 -14.81
N GLY A 785 -24.41 -28.55 -14.01
CA GLY A 785 -24.35 -29.00 -12.62
C GLY A 785 -24.00 -27.86 -11.67
N ASP A 786 -22.74 -27.76 -11.25
CA ASP A 786 -22.28 -26.71 -10.33
C ASP A 786 -22.17 -25.32 -10.99
N THR A 787 -22.36 -25.25 -12.31
CA THR A 787 -22.31 -24.01 -13.09
C THR A 787 -23.41 -23.98 -14.14
N VAL A 788 -23.86 -22.78 -14.48
CA VAL A 788 -24.78 -22.49 -15.58
C VAL A 788 -24.00 -21.80 -16.69
N LYS A 789 -24.20 -22.25 -17.92
CA LYS A 789 -23.55 -21.72 -19.11
C LYS A 789 -24.58 -21.01 -20.00
N VAL A 790 -24.27 -19.79 -20.43
CA VAL A 790 -25.07 -19.03 -21.39
C VAL A 790 -24.23 -18.74 -22.62
N GLU A 791 -24.74 -19.06 -23.80
CA GLU A 791 -24.13 -18.75 -25.09
C GLU A 791 -25.01 -17.75 -25.85
N VAL A 792 -24.47 -16.57 -26.14
CA VAL A 792 -25.12 -15.55 -26.96
C VAL A 792 -24.43 -15.52 -28.31
N THR A 793 -25.15 -15.90 -29.36
CA THR A 793 -24.61 -16.08 -30.70
C THR A 793 -25.30 -15.13 -31.67
N ASP A 794 -24.53 -14.40 -32.48
CA ASP A 794 -25.04 -13.52 -33.52
C ASP A 794 -24.53 -13.91 -34.91
N ASP A 795 -25.28 -13.58 -35.96
CA ASP A 795 -24.93 -13.75 -37.37
C ASP A 795 -24.34 -12.48 -38.02
N GLY A 796 -23.94 -11.49 -37.21
CA GLY A 796 -23.43 -10.21 -37.68
C GLY A 796 -22.04 -10.30 -38.32
N SER A 797 -21.43 -9.14 -38.57
CA SER A 797 -20.11 -9.05 -39.23
C SER A 797 -18.97 -9.83 -38.52
N GLY A 798 -19.15 -10.19 -37.25
CA GLY A 798 -18.20 -10.97 -36.46
C GLY A 798 -16.98 -10.17 -35.99
N ILE A 799 -16.35 -10.63 -34.90
CA ILE A 799 -15.13 -10.00 -34.37
C ILE A 799 -13.89 -10.52 -35.13
N PRO A 800 -13.00 -9.66 -35.65
CA PRO A 800 -11.77 -10.11 -36.30
C PRO A 800 -10.83 -10.84 -35.32
N GLU A 801 -10.18 -11.90 -35.79
CA GLU A 801 -9.33 -12.76 -34.96
C GLU A 801 -8.15 -12.01 -34.32
N ALA A 802 -7.58 -11.04 -35.03
CA ALA A 802 -6.48 -10.20 -34.55
C ALA A 802 -6.83 -9.36 -33.30
N VAL A 803 -8.12 -9.17 -33.00
CA VAL A 803 -8.57 -8.33 -31.89
C VAL A 803 -9.32 -9.08 -30.80
N LEU A 804 -9.63 -10.38 -30.98
CA LEU A 804 -10.36 -11.21 -30.02
C LEU A 804 -9.75 -11.18 -28.62
N ASN A 805 -8.41 -11.24 -28.52
CA ASN A 805 -7.71 -11.21 -27.23
C ASN A 805 -7.75 -9.84 -26.53
N ARG A 806 -8.19 -8.80 -27.24
CA ARG A 806 -8.17 -7.40 -26.77
C ARG A 806 -9.57 -6.83 -26.54
N ILE A 807 -10.64 -7.50 -26.94
CA ILE A 807 -12.02 -6.96 -26.85
C ILE A 807 -12.50 -6.69 -25.42
N PHE A 808 -11.88 -7.35 -24.44
CA PHE A 808 -12.15 -7.15 -23.02
C PHE A 808 -11.16 -6.18 -22.37
N GLU A 809 -10.21 -5.61 -23.12
CA GLU A 809 -9.36 -4.53 -22.62
C GLU A 809 -10.21 -3.26 -22.44
N PRO A 810 -10.03 -2.52 -21.34
CA PRO A 810 -10.72 -1.24 -21.16
C PRO A 810 -10.34 -0.29 -22.31
N PHE A 811 -11.33 0.40 -22.89
CA PHE A 811 -11.21 1.36 -24.00
C PHE A 811 -10.88 0.78 -25.38
N PHE A 812 -10.84 -0.54 -25.50
CA PHE A 812 -10.65 -1.15 -26.80
C PHE A 812 -11.96 -1.12 -27.62
N THR A 813 -11.95 -0.46 -28.77
CA THR A 813 -13.08 -0.47 -29.70
C THR A 813 -12.61 -0.52 -31.15
N THR A 814 -13.34 -1.25 -31.98
CA THR A 814 -13.17 -1.29 -33.44
C THR A 814 -14.02 -0.24 -34.16
N ALA A 815 -14.87 0.50 -33.44
CA ALA A 815 -15.71 1.53 -34.00
C ALA A 815 -14.93 2.82 -34.33
N ALA A 816 -15.43 3.59 -35.28
CA ALA A 816 -14.85 4.90 -35.61
C ALA A 816 -14.79 5.82 -34.36
N PRO A 817 -13.78 6.71 -34.25
CA PRO A 817 -13.62 7.59 -33.09
C PRO A 817 -14.93 8.32 -32.75
N GLY A 818 -15.41 8.14 -31.51
CA GLY A 818 -16.65 8.74 -31.01
C GLY A 818 -17.94 7.90 -31.14
N LYS A 819 -17.91 6.71 -31.78
CA LYS A 819 -19.09 5.82 -31.93
C LYS A 819 -19.16 4.65 -30.92
N GLY A 820 -18.08 4.37 -30.20
CA GLY A 820 -18.02 3.33 -29.17
C GLY A 820 -16.98 3.67 -28.11
N SER A 821 -17.25 3.33 -26.86
CA SER A 821 -16.35 3.64 -25.74
C SER A 821 -15.36 2.53 -25.42
N GLY A 822 -15.59 1.32 -25.92
CA GLY A 822 -14.80 0.14 -25.57
C GLY A 822 -14.95 -0.33 -24.12
N LEU A 823 -15.92 0.22 -23.37
CA LEU A 823 -16.16 -0.14 -21.97
C LEU A 823 -17.20 -1.24 -21.79
N GLY A 824 -18.13 -1.42 -22.75
CA GLY A 824 -19.24 -2.36 -22.62
C GLY A 824 -18.81 -3.81 -22.34
N LEU A 825 -17.92 -4.36 -23.18
CA LEU A 825 -17.42 -5.73 -23.01
C LEU A 825 -16.51 -5.88 -21.77
N TYR A 826 -15.68 -4.88 -21.48
CA TYR A 826 -14.85 -4.84 -20.26
C TYR A 826 -15.72 -4.88 -18.98
N LEU A 827 -16.79 -4.08 -18.92
CA LEU A 827 -17.74 -4.09 -17.81
C LEU A 827 -18.48 -5.42 -17.72
N SER A 828 -18.88 -5.99 -18.87
CA SER A 828 -19.49 -7.32 -18.90
C SER A 828 -18.57 -8.39 -18.30
N LYS A 829 -17.27 -8.37 -18.64
CA LYS A 829 -16.28 -9.28 -18.04
C LYS A 829 -16.13 -9.06 -16.53
N THR A 830 -16.05 -7.81 -16.10
CA THR A 830 -15.91 -7.46 -14.68
C THR A 830 -17.10 -7.94 -13.85
N ILE A 831 -18.33 -7.74 -14.36
CA ILE A 831 -19.57 -8.20 -13.69
C ILE A 831 -19.57 -9.72 -13.53
N ILE A 832 -19.21 -10.45 -14.59
CA ILE A 832 -19.19 -11.92 -14.57
C ILE A 832 -18.09 -12.45 -13.64
N GLU A 833 -16.90 -11.87 -13.66
CA GLU A 833 -15.79 -12.26 -12.77
C GLU A 833 -16.09 -11.96 -11.29
N GLN A 834 -16.78 -10.85 -10.98
CA GLN A 834 -17.22 -10.52 -9.62
C GLN A 834 -18.24 -11.53 -9.07
N ALA A 835 -19.07 -12.11 -9.95
CA ALA A 835 -19.97 -13.21 -9.60
C ALA A 835 -19.26 -14.57 -9.50
N GLY A 836 -17.93 -14.62 -9.67
CA GLY A 836 -17.15 -15.86 -9.68
C GLY A 836 -17.25 -16.66 -10.97
N GLY A 837 -17.72 -16.05 -12.06
CA GLY A 837 -17.86 -16.65 -13.38
C GLY A 837 -16.76 -16.27 -14.37
N THR A 838 -16.90 -16.72 -15.62
CA THR A 838 -16.00 -16.39 -16.73
C THR A 838 -16.77 -16.03 -18.01
N ILE A 839 -16.27 -15.10 -18.81
CA ILE A 839 -16.78 -14.78 -20.15
C ILE A 839 -15.67 -14.91 -21.20
N ALA A 840 -16.00 -15.51 -22.34
CA ALA A 840 -15.13 -15.63 -23.50
C ALA A 840 -15.89 -15.31 -24.79
N ALA A 841 -15.18 -14.94 -25.85
CA ALA A 841 -15.75 -14.74 -27.17
C ALA A 841 -15.01 -15.62 -28.20
N GLU A 842 -15.78 -16.24 -29.08
CA GLU A 842 -15.31 -17.08 -30.17
C GLU A 842 -15.90 -16.53 -31.49
N ARG A 843 -15.12 -16.56 -32.56
CA ARG A 843 -15.60 -16.15 -33.89
C ARG A 843 -16.26 -17.33 -34.60
N LEU A 844 -17.42 -17.11 -35.22
CA LEU A 844 -18.05 -18.07 -36.11
C LEU A 844 -17.60 -17.83 -37.57
N GLN A 845 -17.32 -18.91 -38.30
CA GLN A 845 -17.02 -18.84 -39.74
C GLN A 845 -18.28 -19.19 -40.54
N PRO A 846 -18.66 -18.41 -41.58
CA PRO A 846 -17.94 -17.29 -42.19
C PRO A 846 -18.21 -15.90 -41.56
N HIS A 847 -19.30 -15.74 -40.80
CA HIS A 847 -19.73 -14.51 -40.13
C HIS A 847 -20.29 -14.84 -38.72
N GLY A 848 -20.34 -13.85 -37.82
CA GLY A 848 -20.91 -14.00 -36.48
C GLY A 848 -19.92 -14.11 -35.31
N THR A 849 -20.42 -13.91 -34.09
CA THR A 849 -19.68 -14.05 -32.83
C THR A 849 -20.49 -14.86 -31.83
N CYS A 850 -19.82 -15.72 -31.07
CA CYS A 850 -20.41 -16.42 -29.93
C CYS A 850 -19.74 -15.94 -28.63
N PHE A 851 -20.53 -15.39 -27.71
CA PHE A 851 -20.10 -15.08 -26.35
C PHE A 851 -20.53 -16.19 -25.40
N ARG A 852 -19.56 -16.81 -24.74
CA ARG A 852 -19.79 -17.88 -23.76
C ARG A 852 -19.59 -17.34 -22.35
N ILE A 853 -20.65 -17.36 -21.55
CA ILE A 853 -20.67 -16.97 -20.15
C ILE A 853 -20.82 -18.23 -19.30
N VAL A 854 -20.02 -18.37 -18.24
CA VAL A 854 -20.14 -19.44 -17.25
C VAL A 854 -20.30 -18.80 -15.88
N LEU A 855 -21.35 -19.16 -15.16
CA LEU A 855 -21.69 -18.64 -13.83
C LEU A 855 -21.87 -19.78 -12.83
N PRO A 856 -21.54 -19.60 -11.54
CA PRO A 856 -21.80 -20.60 -10.52
C PRO A 856 -23.31 -20.77 -10.26
N ALA A 857 -23.76 -22.03 -10.22
CA ALA A 857 -25.11 -22.39 -9.81
C ALA A 857 -25.26 -22.26 -8.28
N PRO A 858 -26.47 -22.06 -7.74
CA PRO A 858 -26.71 -22.22 -6.31
C PRO A 858 -26.44 -23.67 -5.90
N ALA A 859 -25.76 -23.89 -4.77
CA ALA A 859 -25.50 -25.23 -4.27
C ALA A 859 -26.83 -25.98 -4.10
N ALA A 860 -26.93 -27.20 -4.64
CA ALA A 860 -28.07 -28.06 -4.42
C ALA A 860 -28.30 -28.19 -2.91
N ALA A 861 -29.47 -27.80 -2.44
CA ALA A 861 -29.86 -28.06 -1.07
C ALA A 861 -29.80 -29.58 -0.87
N GLN A 862 -28.78 -30.07 -0.18
CA GLN A 862 -28.77 -31.43 0.33
C GLN A 862 -29.99 -31.54 1.22
N GLY A 863 -30.95 -32.38 0.79
CA GLY A 863 -32.20 -32.61 1.49
C GLY A 863 -31.92 -32.95 2.96
N THR A 864 -32.60 -32.22 3.84
CA THR A 864 -32.80 -32.60 5.24
C THR A 864 -33.57 -33.91 5.35
#